data_AF-A0A1M5TVR2-F1
#
_entry.id   AF-A0A1M5TVR2-F1
#
_cell.length_a   1.000
_cell.length_b   1.000
_cell.length_c   1.000
_cell.angle_alpha   90.00
_cell.angle_beta   90.00
_cell.angle_gamma   90.00
#
_symmetry.space_group_name_H-M   'P 1'
#
loop_
_entity.id
_entity.type
_entity.pdbx_description
1 polymer ?
#
loop_
_entity_poly.entity_id
_entity_poly.type
_entity_poly.pdbx_seq_one_letter_code
_entity_poly.pdbx_strand_id
1 'polypeptide(L)'
;MKKLSLFLALSILLSFAFSMPIYADEKDKYDKVYEEVRETGYNHGNIAGYLDKNKELTSDYNRDMPKDSEIEGMYKEYKDDKFVMSNIVANYKAGYIRGYLEGYTSGNISQNTDKKQEKNEKTNYGQSFGLLLGQVYGQRDFFEGKKNNWSKVKPTDKVIINMFNLDLETIGYRNSFLKDFKENFQKSYEESYREANLEPQKISYEEGLKDGEVFGEMFGKINGRKDYSEGKISNWNRDFPSEAEIRREFVLNRDSEKYVDGFFTGFKKAYEKAYNEGFREGNVDLNKLKSETAYEDGKEVGTKIGEQAAQNDYFSKQKNDISRHFKLNSELIYEYDLYLDNERYRDGFISGYRDGFEEAYIKTYQKLNKEEALILAETVVVPTSGGEVEAQDKKLKIAIPSGTYFNDVLLKLYNDGKNENGKSNKNLIVASEVYNIKILNSIKEFNKDKKIELSFEYYGPNIGGIYKFINGEWLYMPSTIEENRIKTYIVPNSIKEEGSIYAVFIDKTYVKYHDIRGHWAKDEIDTYIRRKYISGYKDKKFRPDSYMTKGQFLMVLNKVYKWDLPEEAIRAKTYKDYSEYKNYEKVVEYSLNKGYISGNKENVLNLNLPMTYREVEDIMKKVTESKTFKWSNTSNKMLYQKGIRSKSFANYDNKITRGETIYMLYLLNEWKN
;
A
#
# COMPACT_ATOMS: atom_id res chain seq x y z
N MET A 1 -53.46 -4.36 -65.80
CA MET A 1 -53.94 -4.27 -64.39
C MET A 1 -52.92 -4.94 -63.48
N LYS A 2 -53.09 -4.79 -62.14
CA LYS A 2 -52.53 -5.56 -60.98
C LYS A 2 -51.79 -6.90 -61.28
N LYS A 3 -50.80 -7.40 -60.51
CA LYS A 3 -49.97 -6.98 -59.33
C LYS A 3 -48.79 -8.01 -59.21
N LEU A 4 -47.68 -7.82 -58.46
CA LEU A 4 -47.41 -8.16 -57.02
C LEU A 4 -48.11 -9.45 -56.50
N SER A 5 -47.61 -10.30 -55.58
CA SER A 5 -46.32 -10.52 -54.84
C SER A 5 -46.48 -11.83 -53.98
N LEU A 6 -45.66 -12.33 -53.02
CA LEU A 6 -44.45 -11.93 -52.25
C LEU A 6 -43.82 -13.17 -51.49
N PHE A 7 -42.50 -13.18 -51.18
CA PHE A 7 -41.79 -13.88 -50.05
C PHE A 7 -41.76 -15.45 -49.95
N LEU A 8 -40.62 -16.15 -49.68
CA LEU A 8 -39.69 -16.33 -48.49
C LEU A 8 -40.13 -17.52 -47.57
N ALA A 9 -39.32 -18.26 -46.77
CA ALA A 9 -37.90 -18.21 -46.30
C ALA A 9 -37.39 -19.60 -45.73
N LEU A 10 -36.12 -19.68 -45.24
CA LEU A 10 -35.44 -20.78 -44.47
C LEU A 10 -35.14 -22.12 -45.24
N SER A 11 -34.16 -23.00 -44.93
CA SER A 11 -32.88 -23.04 -44.13
C SER A 11 -32.17 -24.43 -44.40
N ILE A 12 -31.04 -24.96 -43.86
CA ILE A 12 -30.04 -24.62 -42.81
C ILE A 12 -28.72 -25.50 -42.96
N LEU A 13 -27.69 -25.28 -42.11
CA LEU A 13 -26.49 -26.14 -41.81
C LEU A 13 -25.27 -26.19 -42.76
N LEU A 14 -24.12 -26.68 -42.24
CA LEU A 14 -22.75 -26.20 -42.56
C LEU A 14 -21.63 -27.23 -42.24
N SER A 15 -20.55 -27.35 -43.04
CA SER A 15 -19.14 -27.55 -42.58
C SER A 15 -18.07 -27.74 -43.69
N PHE A 16 -16.98 -26.94 -43.59
CA PHE A 16 -15.55 -27.16 -43.98
C PHE A 16 -15.14 -27.70 -45.39
N ALA A 17 -14.02 -27.28 -45.99
CA ALA A 17 -12.88 -26.41 -45.61
C ALA A 17 -12.14 -25.93 -46.90
N PHE A 18 -11.32 -24.87 -46.97
CA PHE A 18 -10.99 -23.69 -46.14
C PHE A 18 -10.20 -22.75 -47.11
N SER A 19 -10.46 -21.45 -47.30
CA SER A 19 -11.60 -20.58 -46.97
C SER A 19 -12.00 -19.83 -48.25
N MET A 20 -13.29 -19.87 -48.63
CA MET A 20 -13.79 -19.22 -49.84
C MET A 20 -13.91 -17.69 -49.72
N PRO A 21 -13.96 -16.94 -50.85
CA PRO A 21 -14.27 -15.51 -50.82
C PRO A 21 -15.66 -15.28 -50.23
N ILE A 22 -15.75 -14.35 -49.28
CA ILE A 22 -17.00 -14.02 -48.60
C ILE A 22 -17.84 -13.13 -49.52
N TYR A 23 -19.05 -13.58 -49.83
CA TYR A 23 -20.14 -12.68 -50.20
C TYR A 23 -20.47 -11.85 -48.95
N ALA A 24 -20.13 -10.56 -48.99
CA ALA A 24 -20.35 -9.63 -47.89
C ALA A 24 -21.85 -9.51 -47.55
N ASP A 25 -22.16 -9.24 -46.28
CA ASP A 25 -23.53 -9.07 -45.80
C ASP A 25 -24.11 -7.75 -46.37
N GLU A 26 -25.43 -7.63 -46.47
CA GLU A 26 -26.04 -6.38 -46.94
C GLU A 26 -25.83 -5.21 -45.95
N LYS A 27 -25.36 -5.53 -44.73
CA LYS A 27 -24.73 -4.63 -43.75
C LYS A 27 -23.44 -3.97 -44.25
N ASP A 28 -22.48 -4.76 -44.73
CA ASP A 28 -21.13 -4.30 -45.11
C ASP A 28 -21.17 -3.17 -46.17
N LYS A 29 -22.27 -3.10 -46.94
CA LYS A 29 -22.50 -2.11 -47.99
C LYS A 29 -22.45 -0.66 -47.49
N TYR A 30 -22.88 -0.40 -46.25
CA TYR A 30 -22.92 0.96 -45.69
C TYR A 30 -22.01 1.17 -44.49
N ASP A 31 -21.38 0.13 -43.93
CA ASP A 31 -20.51 0.29 -42.77
C ASP A 31 -19.31 1.23 -43.05
N LYS A 32 -18.73 1.20 -44.25
CA LYS A 32 -17.75 2.22 -44.69
C LYS A 32 -18.32 3.63 -44.72
N VAL A 33 -19.53 3.81 -45.24
CA VAL A 33 -20.21 5.12 -45.27
C VAL A 33 -20.43 5.60 -43.83
N TYR A 34 -20.83 4.72 -42.90
CA TYR A 34 -21.00 5.08 -41.49
C TYR A 34 -19.67 5.38 -40.79
N GLU A 35 -18.55 4.77 -41.18
CA GLU A 35 -17.21 5.12 -40.69
C GLU A 35 -16.74 6.48 -41.24
N GLU A 36 -16.81 6.71 -42.56
CA GLU A 36 -16.46 7.98 -43.21
C GLU A 36 -17.32 9.15 -42.69
N VAL A 37 -18.62 8.91 -42.44
CA VAL A 37 -19.54 9.87 -41.82
C VAL A 37 -19.16 10.15 -40.35
N ARG A 38 -18.74 9.13 -39.60
CA ARG A 38 -18.31 9.26 -38.20
C ARG A 38 -16.97 9.98 -38.09
N GLU A 39 -16.04 9.74 -39.02
CA GLU A 39 -14.76 10.44 -39.12
C GLU A 39 -14.96 11.91 -39.53
N THR A 40 -15.85 12.18 -40.50
CA THR A 40 -16.22 13.55 -40.90
C THR A 40 -16.87 14.30 -39.74
N GLY A 41 -17.80 13.67 -39.02
CA GLY A 41 -18.37 14.19 -37.78
C GLY A 41 -17.30 14.50 -36.74
N TYR A 42 -16.39 13.56 -36.49
CA TYR A 42 -15.25 13.71 -35.58
C TYR A 42 -14.35 14.89 -35.96
N ASN A 43 -13.98 15.05 -37.23
CA ASN A 43 -13.13 16.15 -37.68
C ASN A 43 -13.83 17.51 -37.49
N HIS A 44 -15.11 17.63 -37.84
CA HIS A 44 -15.89 18.84 -37.61
C HIS A 44 -16.07 19.15 -36.10
N GLY A 45 -16.28 18.12 -35.29
CA GLY A 45 -16.34 18.24 -33.83
C GLY A 45 -15.02 18.73 -33.24
N ASN A 46 -13.90 18.14 -33.65
CA ASN A 46 -12.57 18.49 -33.17
C ASN A 46 -12.22 19.96 -33.47
N ILE A 47 -12.51 20.42 -34.69
CA ILE A 47 -12.39 21.83 -35.08
C ILE A 47 -13.26 22.73 -34.19
N ALA A 48 -14.51 22.38 -33.94
CA ALA A 48 -15.41 23.17 -33.08
C ALA A 48 -14.94 23.24 -31.62
N GLY A 49 -14.60 22.09 -31.01
CA GLY A 49 -14.10 22.02 -29.63
C GLY A 49 -12.79 22.78 -29.44
N TYR A 50 -11.88 22.69 -30.42
CA TYR A 50 -10.65 23.48 -30.47
C TYR A 50 -10.93 24.99 -30.60
N LEU A 51 -11.84 25.39 -31.49
CA LEU A 51 -12.23 26.80 -31.66
C LEU A 51 -12.90 27.38 -30.41
N ASP A 52 -13.67 26.60 -29.67
CA ASP A 52 -14.37 27.08 -28.47
C ASP A 52 -13.48 27.17 -27.25
N LYS A 53 -12.56 26.20 -27.09
CA LYS A 53 -11.42 26.28 -26.17
C LYS A 53 -10.62 27.57 -26.39
N ASN A 54 -10.33 27.90 -27.66
CA ASN A 54 -9.59 29.13 -28.03
C ASN A 54 -10.41 30.43 -27.92
N LYS A 55 -11.72 30.35 -27.62
CA LYS A 55 -12.59 31.49 -27.28
C LYS A 55 -12.87 31.59 -25.78
N GLU A 56 -12.25 30.73 -24.95
CA GLU A 56 -12.54 30.58 -23.51
C GLU A 56 -14.01 30.25 -23.19
N LEU A 57 -14.76 29.69 -24.16
CA LEU A 57 -16.14 29.26 -23.96
C LEU A 57 -16.18 27.93 -23.20
N THR A 58 -17.17 27.75 -22.33
CA THR A 58 -17.39 26.46 -21.66
C THR A 58 -17.67 25.34 -22.65
N SER A 59 -17.12 24.16 -22.38
CA SER A 59 -17.36 22.92 -23.16
C SER A 59 -18.84 22.54 -23.15
N ASP A 60 -19.54 22.89 -24.22
CA ASP A 60 -20.90 22.43 -24.51
C ASP A 60 -21.00 22.10 -26.00
N TYR A 61 -20.78 20.82 -26.32
CA TYR A 61 -20.84 20.31 -27.70
C TYR A 61 -22.23 20.48 -28.34
N ASN A 62 -23.29 20.77 -27.57
CA ASN A 62 -24.64 20.96 -28.11
C ASN A 62 -24.83 22.36 -28.73
N ARG A 63 -24.00 23.33 -28.37
CA ARG A 63 -24.10 24.73 -28.82
C ARG A 63 -23.83 24.88 -30.32
N ASP A 64 -22.80 24.19 -30.82
CA ASP A 64 -22.28 24.33 -32.18
C ASP A 64 -22.44 23.06 -33.04
N MET A 65 -23.09 22.01 -32.51
CA MET A 65 -23.40 20.78 -33.24
C MET A 65 -24.44 21.04 -34.37
N PRO A 66 -24.13 20.66 -35.63
CA PRO A 66 -25.06 20.80 -36.75
C PRO A 66 -26.40 20.09 -36.53
N LYS A 67 -27.46 20.70 -37.05
CA LYS A 67 -28.83 20.15 -36.99
C LYS A 67 -28.97 18.97 -37.94
N ASP A 68 -29.91 18.10 -37.63
CA ASP A 68 -30.22 16.89 -38.39
C ASP A 68 -30.45 17.22 -39.87
N SER A 69 -31.21 18.27 -40.19
CA SER A 69 -31.46 18.76 -41.55
C SER A 69 -30.21 19.26 -42.30
N GLU A 70 -29.19 19.73 -41.58
CA GLU A 70 -27.92 20.19 -42.17
C GLU A 70 -27.02 18.99 -42.49
N ILE A 71 -27.05 17.96 -41.64
CA ILE A 71 -26.38 16.67 -41.85
C ILE A 71 -27.05 15.89 -43.00
N GLU A 72 -28.38 15.82 -43.02
CA GLU A 72 -29.17 15.27 -44.13
C GLU A 72 -28.88 15.98 -45.46
N GLY A 73 -28.61 17.29 -45.41
CA GLY A 73 -28.22 18.11 -46.56
C GLY A 73 -26.84 17.78 -47.13
N MET A 74 -25.87 17.44 -46.27
CA MET A 74 -24.54 16.97 -46.71
C MET A 74 -24.64 15.62 -47.42
N TYR A 75 -25.41 14.68 -46.86
CA TYR A 75 -25.52 13.30 -47.34
C TYR A 75 -26.77 13.06 -48.23
N LYS A 76 -27.22 14.09 -48.93
CA LYS A 76 -28.47 14.15 -49.73
C LYS A 76 -28.70 13.04 -50.76
N GLU A 77 -27.67 12.28 -51.12
CA GLU A 77 -27.76 11.11 -51.99
C GLU A 77 -28.42 9.90 -51.31
N TYR A 78 -28.38 9.82 -49.97
CA TYR A 78 -29.07 8.79 -49.17
C TYR A 78 -30.46 9.23 -48.68
N LYS A 79 -30.93 10.44 -49.02
CA LYS A 79 -32.18 11.05 -48.50
C LYS A 79 -33.44 10.17 -48.64
N ASP A 80 -33.46 9.32 -49.67
CA ASP A 80 -34.62 8.50 -50.03
C ASP A 80 -34.68 7.20 -49.22
N ASP A 81 -33.57 6.82 -48.55
CA ASP A 81 -33.53 5.75 -47.53
C ASP A 81 -33.44 6.38 -46.13
N LYS A 82 -34.59 6.46 -45.45
CA LYS A 82 -34.68 7.02 -44.09
C LYS A 82 -33.93 6.23 -43.04
N PHE A 83 -33.68 4.93 -43.24
CA PHE A 83 -32.95 4.12 -42.28
C PHE A 83 -31.45 4.36 -42.40
N VAL A 84 -30.91 4.36 -43.62
CA VAL A 84 -29.50 4.74 -43.87
C VAL A 84 -29.27 6.18 -43.42
N MET A 85 -30.14 7.12 -43.80
CA MET A 85 -29.99 8.52 -43.40
C MET A 85 -30.06 8.73 -41.87
N SER A 86 -30.95 8.03 -41.15
CA SER A 86 -31.00 8.11 -39.68
C SER A 86 -29.70 7.58 -39.04
N ASN A 87 -29.10 6.53 -39.59
CA ASN A 87 -27.80 6.03 -39.14
C ASN A 87 -26.65 6.97 -39.51
N ILE A 88 -26.71 7.66 -40.65
CA ILE A 88 -25.75 8.72 -41.01
C ILE A 88 -25.77 9.84 -39.97
N VAL A 89 -26.95 10.39 -39.66
CA VAL A 89 -27.09 11.47 -38.66
C VAL A 89 -26.60 11.02 -37.27
N ALA A 90 -26.93 9.80 -36.85
CA ALA A 90 -26.48 9.25 -35.57
C ALA A 90 -24.95 9.06 -35.51
N ASN A 91 -24.34 8.50 -36.55
CA ASN A 91 -22.89 8.28 -36.61
C ASN A 91 -22.11 9.59 -36.72
N TYR A 92 -22.61 10.55 -37.49
CA TYR A 92 -22.03 11.89 -37.58
C TYR A 92 -22.00 12.56 -36.20
N LYS A 93 -23.12 12.56 -35.48
CA LYS A 93 -23.20 13.15 -34.12
C LYS A 93 -22.34 12.41 -33.10
N ALA A 94 -22.29 11.07 -33.14
CA ALA A 94 -21.41 10.29 -32.27
C ALA A 94 -19.93 10.59 -32.52
N GLY A 95 -19.53 10.74 -33.79
CA GLY A 95 -18.23 11.26 -34.18
C GLY A 95 -17.99 12.67 -33.65
N TYR A 96 -18.91 13.59 -33.91
CA TYR A 96 -18.82 15.01 -33.53
C TYR A 96 -18.65 15.22 -32.02
N ILE A 97 -19.42 14.53 -31.18
CA ILE A 97 -19.29 14.67 -29.71
C ILE A 97 -17.91 14.19 -29.25
N ARG A 98 -17.45 13.04 -29.76
CA ARG A 98 -16.11 12.53 -29.45
C ARG A 98 -15.01 13.49 -29.93
N GLY A 99 -15.12 13.94 -31.18
CA GLY A 99 -14.21 14.92 -31.78
C GLY A 99 -14.16 16.22 -30.99
N TYR A 100 -15.31 16.78 -30.62
CA TYR A 100 -15.40 18.00 -29.83
C TYR A 100 -14.73 17.85 -28.46
N LEU A 101 -14.99 16.75 -27.75
CA LEU A 101 -14.35 16.51 -26.46
C LEU A 101 -12.82 16.33 -26.61
N GLU A 102 -12.36 15.62 -27.64
CA GLU A 102 -10.93 15.46 -27.91
C GLU A 102 -10.27 16.78 -28.38
N GLY A 103 -10.91 17.59 -29.24
CA GLY A 103 -10.38 18.90 -29.67
C GLY A 103 -10.41 19.98 -28.56
N TYR A 104 -11.42 19.93 -27.69
CA TYR A 104 -11.51 20.81 -26.52
C TYR A 104 -10.51 20.42 -25.44
N THR A 105 -10.25 19.12 -25.20
CA THR A 105 -9.30 18.68 -24.17
C THR A 105 -7.85 18.69 -24.67
N SER A 106 -7.55 18.07 -25.81
CA SER A 106 -6.20 17.91 -26.33
C SER A 106 -5.53 19.21 -26.75
N GLY A 107 -4.24 19.32 -26.44
CA GLY A 107 -3.26 19.86 -27.37
C GLY A 107 -2.49 18.67 -27.95
N ASN A 108 -2.20 18.70 -29.25
CA ASN A 108 -1.65 17.59 -30.05
C ASN A 108 -2.54 16.35 -30.22
N ILE A 109 -2.27 15.67 -31.35
CA ILE A 109 -2.82 14.38 -31.77
C ILE A 109 -1.74 13.33 -31.51
N SER A 110 -2.10 12.15 -31.01
CA SER A 110 -1.25 10.97 -31.16
C SER A 110 -2.10 9.70 -31.35
N GLN A 111 -1.84 8.97 -32.45
CA GLN A 111 -2.50 7.69 -32.72
C GLN A 111 -1.83 6.59 -31.91
N ASN A 112 -2.58 5.84 -31.10
CA ASN A 112 -2.03 4.73 -30.35
C ASN A 112 -2.18 3.40 -31.11
N THR A 113 -1.06 2.87 -31.63
CA THR A 113 -0.87 1.43 -31.85
C THR A 113 0.51 1.04 -31.34
N ASP A 114 0.58 -0.02 -30.53
CA ASP A 114 1.77 -0.31 -29.73
C ASP A 114 3.05 -0.62 -30.52
N LYS A 115 4.12 0.13 -30.22
CA LYS A 115 5.43 -0.46 -29.89
C LYS A 115 6.41 0.53 -29.27
N LYS A 116 7.25 0.00 -28.37
CA LYS A 116 8.42 0.70 -27.82
C LYS A 116 9.39 1.13 -28.94
N GLN A 117 9.53 2.42 -29.15
CA GLN A 117 10.82 3.06 -29.42
C GLN A 117 10.76 4.55 -29.09
N GLU A 118 11.86 5.11 -28.63
CA GLU A 118 11.98 6.54 -28.31
C GLU A 118 11.74 7.38 -29.56
N LYS A 119 10.84 8.37 -29.47
CA LYS A 119 10.66 9.39 -30.50
C LYS A 119 10.26 10.71 -29.87
N ASN A 120 11.12 11.71 -30.07
CA ASN A 120 10.72 13.11 -29.91
C ASN A 120 9.56 13.38 -30.87
N GLU A 121 8.42 13.85 -30.39
CA GLU A 121 7.36 14.41 -31.24
C GLU A 121 7.85 15.74 -31.84
N LYS A 122 8.57 15.63 -32.97
CA LYS A 122 8.91 16.79 -33.80
C LYS A 122 7.63 17.44 -34.31
N THR A 123 7.30 18.62 -33.80
CA THR A 123 6.35 19.54 -34.44
C THR A 123 6.84 19.81 -35.86
N ASN A 124 6.18 19.26 -36.88
CA ASN A 124 6.72 19.23 -38.25
C ASN A 124 6.48 20.55 -39.02
N TYR A 125 7.05 21.64 -38.50
CA TYR A 125 7.01 22.96 -39.11
C TYR A 125 7.50 22.97 -40.57
N GLY A 126 8.52 22.15 -40.88
CA GLY A 126 9.01 21.97 -42.26
C GLY A 126 7.88 21.52 -43.20
N GLN A 127 7.16 20.45 -42.85
CA GLN A 127 6.00 19.98 -43.60
C GLN A 127 4.92 21.07 -43.76
N SER A 128 4.51 21.73 -42.68
CA SER A 128 3.43 22.72 -42.72
C SER A 128 3.76 23.93 -43.61
N PHE A 129 4.97 24.49 -43.47
CA PHE A 129 5.41 25.61 -44.30
C PHE A 129 5.70 25.19 -45.74
N GLY A 130 6.13 23.94 -45.95
CA GLY A 130 6.26 23.34 -47.28
C GLY A 130 4.92 23.32 -48.01
N LEU A 131 3.89 22.72 -47.41
CA LEU A 131 2.53 22.69 -47.97
C LEU A 131 2.06 24.12 -48.32
N LEU A 132 2.12 25.03 -47.36
CA LEU A 132 1.59 26.39 -47.47
C LEU A 132 2.22 27.20 -48.61
N LEU A 133 3.55 27.21 -48.70
CA LEU A 133 4.26 27.93 -49.77
C LEU A 133 4.12 27.22 -51.13
N GLY A 134 3.98 25.89 -51.13
CA GLY A 134 3.67 25.11 -52.32
C GLY A 134 2.32 25.53 -52.92
N GLN A 135 1.28 25.58 -52.08
CA GLN A 135 -0.09 25.93 -52.49
C GLN A 135 -0.12 27.27 -53.25
N VAL A 136 0.45 28.32 -52.67
CA VAL A 136 0.48 29.67 -53.28
C VAL A 136 1.25 29.66 -54.60
N TYR A 137 2.45 29.07 -54.62
CA TYR A 137 3.29 29.07 -55.83
C TYR A 137 2.64 28.29 -56.99
N GLY A 138 1.89 27.22 -56.68
CA GLY A 138 1.17 26.44 -57.69
C GLY A 138 0.00 27.19 -58.31
N GLN A 139 -0.79 27.91 -57.50
CA GLN A 139 -1.91 28.74 -58.00
C GLN A 139 -1.38 29.92 -58.82
N ARG A 140 -0.38 30.66 -58.31
CA ARG A 140 0.24 31.79 -59.02
C ARG A 140 0.81 31.38 -60.38
N ASP A 141 1.64 30.33 -60.42
CA ASP A 141 2.25 29.90 -61.70
C ASP A 141 1.20 29.40 -62.71
N PHE A 142 0.06 28.86 -62.27
CA PHE A 142 -1.04 28.51 -63.17
C PHE A 142 -1.69 29.75 -63.78
N PHE A 143 -2.10 30.73 -62.98
CA PHE A 143 -2.78 31.93 -63.47
C PHE A 143 -1.88 32.84 -64.31
N GLU A 144 -0.56 32.81 -64.10
CA GLU A 144 0.44 33.42 -64.98
C GLU A 144 0.64 32.67 -66.32
N GLY A 145 0.00 31.52 -66.54
CA GLY A 145 0.15 30.69 -67.74
C GLY A 145 1.53 30.03 -67.88
N LYS A 146 2.32 29.97 -66.80
CA LYS A 146 3.61 29.25 -66.78
C LYS A 146 3.35 27.76 -66.76
N LYS A 147 4.27 26.96 -67.33
CA LYS A 147 4.21 25.49 -67.20
C LYS A 147 4.60 25.07 -65.78
N ASN A 148 3.79 24.22 -65.15
CA ASN A 148 4.08 23.54 -63.87
C ASN A 148 5.55 23.14 -63.76
N ASN A 149 6.29 23.78 -62.85
CA ASN A 149 7.71 23.50 -62.64
C ASN A 149 8.20 23.93 -61.25
N TRP A 150 7.67 23.28 -60.20
CA TRP A 150 8.07 23.46 -58.81
C TRP A 150 9.60 23.49 -58.62
N SER A 151 10.33 22.69 -59.42
CA SER A 151 11.78 22.54 -59.32
C SER A 151 12.57 23.83 -59.61
N LYS A 152 12.01 24.75 -60.40
CA LYS A 152 12.61 26.04 -60.77
C LYS A 152 12.19 27.21 -59.88
N VAL A 153 11.09 27.07 -59.14
CA VAL A 153 10.48 28.17 -58.36
C VAL A 153 10.54 27.97 -56.86
N LYS A 154 10.82 26.75 -56.38
CA LYS A 154 11.06 26.49 -54.95
C LYS A 154 12.18 27.37 -54.39
N PRO A 155 12.07 27.84 -53.13
CA PRO A 155 13.19 28.50 -52.45
C PRO A 155 14.45 27.66 -52.41
N THR A 156 15.61 28.32 -52.41
CA THR A 156 16.90 27.65 -52.19
C THR A 156 17.09 27.30 -50.72
N ASP A 157 17.94 26.32 -50.41
CA ASP A 157 18.26 25.97 -49.01
C ASP A 157 18.72 27.17 -48.18
N LYS A 158 19.50 28.08 -48.76
CA LYS A 158 19.92 29.32 -48.09
C LYS A 158 18.75 30.22 -47.74
N VAL A 159 17.75 30.35 -48.62
CA VAL A 159 16.54 31.14 -48.34
C VAL A 159 15.73 30.49 -47.22
N ILE A 160 15.55 29.16 -47.24
CA ILE A 160 14.79 28.45 -46.19
C ILE A 160 15.52 28.50 -44.84
N ILE A 161 16.85 28.32 -44.83
CA ILE A 161 17.68 28.46 -43.61
C ILE A 161 17.55 29.85 -43.01
N ASN A 162 17.70 30.90 -43.82
CA ASN A 162 17.55 32.29 -43.37
C ASN A 162 16.12 32.56 -42.86
N MET A 163 15.10 32.18 -43.63
CA MET A 163 13.68 32.44 -43.36
C MET A 163 13.19 31.86 -42.04
N PHE A 164 13.70 30.69 -41.65
CA PHE A 164 13.35 30.03 -40.39
C PHE A 164 14.50 30.05 -39.35
N ASN A 165 15.50 30.91 -39.54
CA ASN A 165 16.69 31.07 -38.68
C ASN A 165 17.42 29.75 -38.33
N LEU A 166 17.38 28.76 -39.25
CA LEU A 166 17.92 27.42 -39.01
C LEU A 166 19.45 27.39 -38.87
N ASP A 167 20.14 28.52 -39.05
CA ASP A 167 21.57 28.65 -38.79
C ASP A 167 21.95 28.47 -37.32
N LEU A 168 21.03 28.79 -36.40
CA LEU A 168 21.16 28.51 -34.97
C LEU A 168 20.90 27.03 -34.62
N GLU A 169 20.30 26.28 -35.54
CA GLU A 169 19.86 24.90 -35.32
C GLU A 169 20.90 23.85 -35.72
N THR A 170 20.78 22.67 -35.10
CA THR A 170 21.66 21.53 -35.35
C THR A 170 21.58 21.09 -36.81
N ILE A 171 22.72 20.64 -37.37
CA ILE A 171 22.80 20.17 -38.77
C ILE A 171 21.79 19.03 -39.03
N GLY A 172 21.55 18.16 -38.04
CA GLY A 172 20.55 17.09 -38.13
C GLY A 172 19.10 17.59 -38.16
N TYR A 173 18.74 18.60 -37.35
CA TYR A 173 17.42 19.23 -37.41
C TYR A 173 17.23 19.99 -38.73
N ARG A 174 18.20 20.84 -39.08
CA ARG A 174 18.25 21.63 -40.32
C ARG A 174 18.04 20.77 -41.56
N ASN A 175 18.76 19.66 -41.69
CA ASN A 175 18.64 18.76 -42.85
C ASN A 175 17.29 18.02 -42.91
N SER A 176 16.69 17.69 -41.75
CA SER A 176 15.31 17.17 -41.70
C SER A 176 14.33 18.23 -42.20
N PHE A 177 14.32 19.40 -41.57
CA PHE A 177 13.42 20.50 -41.92
C PHE A 177 13.47 20.84 -43.41
N LEU A 178 14.67 20.94 -43.99
CA LEU A 178 14.86 21.23 -45.42
C LEU A 178 14.35 20.10 -46.33
N LYS A 179 14.39 18.84 -45.91
CA LYS A 179 13.79 17.70 -46.62
C LYS A 179 12.26 17.77 -46.53
N ASP A 180 11.76 17.81 -45.29
CA ASP A 180 10.34 17.77 -44.95
C ASP A 180 9.58 18.94 -45.61
N PHE A 181 10.21 20.12 -45.68
CA PHE A 181 9.73 21.29 -46.42
C PHE A 181 9.68 21.08 -47.94
N LYS A 182 10.76 20.59 -48.57
CA LYS A 182 10.82 20.43 -50.03
C LYS A 182 9.83 19.40 -50.56
N GLU A 183 9.66 18.28 -49.86
CA GLU A 183 8.73 17.21 -50.24
C GLU A 183 7.28 17.70 -50.22
N ASN A 184 6.92 18.47 -49.17
CA ASN A 184 5.57 19.02 -49.04
C ASN A 184 5.33 20.24 -49.96
N PHE A 185 6.36 21.05 -50.22
CA PHE A 185 6.31 22.12 -51.24
C PHE A 185 6.02 21.55 -52.62
N GLN A 186 6.72 20.48 -53.03
CA GLN A 186 6.43 19.82 -54.30
C GLN A 186 4.98 19.33 -54.34
N LYS A 187 4.53 18.59 -53.31
CA LYS A 187 3.18 18.01 -53.25
C LYS A 187 2.11 19.09 -53.47
N SER A 188 2.12 20.13 -52.63
CA SER A 188 1.05 21.13 -52.63
C SER A 188 1.11 22.07 -53.85
N TYR A 189 2.31 22.36 -54.38
CA TYR A 189 2.43 23.06 -55.67
C TYR A 189 1.80 22.27 -56.82
N GLU A 190 2.09 20.97 -56.90
CA GLU A 190 1.53 20.13 -57.96
C GLU A 190 0.03 19.89 -57.81
N GLU A 191 -0.49 19.92 -56.59
CA GLU A 191 -1.91 19.81 -56.24
C GLU A 191 -2.65 21.11 -56.60
N SER A 192 -2.24 22.25 -56.06
CA SER A 192 -2.94 23.54 -56.22
C SER A 192 -2.86 24.11 -57.65
N TYR A 193 -1.78 23.84 -58.38
CA TYR A 193 -1.68 24.17 -59.81
C TYR A 193 -2.72 23.40 -60.64
N ARG A 194 -3.09 22.17 -60.23
CA ARG A 194 -4.13 21.37 -60.90
C ARG A 194 -5.53 21.81 -60.48
N GLU A 195 -5.72 22.21 -59.22
CA GLU A 195 -6.98 22.78 -58.72
C GLU A 195 -7.32 24.10 -59.39
N ALA A 196 -6.35 25.01 -59.56
CA ALA A 196 -6.54 26.31 -60.21
C ALA A 196 -7.05 26.17 -61.67
N ASN A 197 -6.74 25.08 -62.35
CA ASN A 197 -7.26 24.73 -63.68
C ASN A 197 -8.76 24.36 -63.69
N LEU A 198 -9.41 24.28 -62.52
CA LEU A 198 -10.82 23.93 -62.37
C LEU A 198 -11.68 25.09 -61.79
N GLU A 199 -11.05 26.21 -61.39
CA GLU A 199 -11.74 27.36 -60.81
C GLU A 199 -11.90 28.55 -61.79
N PRO A 200 -12.94 29.39 -61.64
CA PRO A 200 -13.06 30.65 -62.38
C PRO A 200 -11.95 31.64 -61.99
N GLN A 201 -11.47 32.41 -62.98
CA GLN A 201 -10.45 33.44 -62.79
C GLN A 201 -10.93 34.52 -61.81
N LYS A 202 -10.23 34.67 -60.67
CA LYS A 202 -10.55 35.66 -59.63
C LYS A 202 -9.89 37.01 -59.92
N ILE A 203 -10.21 38.01 -59.12
CA ILE A 203 -9.61 39.34 -59.26
C ILE A 203 -8.22 39.32 -58.61
N SER A 204 -7.19 39.54 -59.42
CA SER A 204 -5.77 39.49 -59.06
C SER A 204 -5.39 40.19 -57.73
N TYR A 205 -6.10 41.24 -57.31
CA TYR A 205 -5.91 41.90 -56.00
C TYR A 205 -6.38 41.07 -54.80
N GLU A 206 -7.49 40.33 -54.93
CA GLU A 206 -8.07 39.52 -53.86
C GLU A 206 -7.21 38.27 -53.59
N GLU A 207 -6.66 37.68 -54.65
CA GLU A 207 -5.69 36.59 -54.59
C GLU A 207 -4.43 37.05 -53.85
N GLY A 208 -3.84 38.15 -54.31
CA GLY A 208 -2.68 38.77 -53.66
C GLY A 208 -2.94 39.04 -52.18
N LEU A 209 -4.08 39.65 -51.84
CA LEU A 209 -4.45 39.94 -50.44
C LEU A 209 -4.53 38.67 -49.59
N LYS A 210 -5.14 37.60 -50.08
CA LYS A 210 -5.24 36.33 -49.36
C LYS A 210 -3.86 35.70 -49.12
N ASP A 211 -3.03 35.64 -50.16
CA ASP A 211 -1.69 35.06 -50.07
C ASP A 211 -0.77 35.91 -49.17
N GLY A 212 -0.93 37.23 -49.24
CA GLY A 212 -0.33 38.18 -48.31
C GLY A 212 -0.70 37.89 -46.86
N GLU A 213 -2.00 37.79 -46.53
CA GLU A 213 -2.47 37.50 -45.17
C GLU A 213 -1.87 36.20 -44.61
N VAL A 214 -1.79 35.15 -45.43
CA VAL A 214 -1.18 33.86 -45.06
C VAL A 214 0.27 34.00 -44.60
N PHE A 215 1.13 34.68 -45.37
CA PHE A 215 2.52 34.85 -44.95
C PHE A 215 2.69 35.91 -43.86
N GLY A 216 1.85 36.94 -43.84
CA GLY A 216 1.82 37.92 -42.76
C GLY A 216 1.61 37.22 -41.41
N GLU A 217 0.57 36.39 -41.30
CA GLU A 217 0.27 35.63 -40.08
C GLU A 217 1.46 34.75 -39.65
N MET A 218 2.06 34.02 -40.60
CA MET A 218 3.24 33.17 -40.34
C MET A 218 4.45 33.95 -39.79
N PHE A 219 4.89 34.98 -40.50
CA PHE A 219 6.08 35.76 -40.11
C PHE A 219 5.86 36.56 -38.83
N GLY A 220 4.65 37.12 -38.65
CA GLY A 220 4.28 37.80 -37.41
C GLY A 220 4.39 36.86 -36.21
N LYS A 221 3.73 35.70 -36.27
CA LYS A 221 3.68 34.74 -35.16
C LYS A 221 5.07 34.21 -34.76
N ILE A 222 5.95 33.97 -35.73
CA ILE A 222 7.36 33.61 -35.49
C ILE A 222 8.10 34.74 -34.76
N ASN A 223 8.07 35.96 -35.30
CA ASN A 223 8.82 37.08 -34.72
C ASN A 223 8.29 37.51 -33.35
N GLY A 224 6.98 37.37 -33.09
CA GLY A 224 6.38 37.61 -31.77
C GLY A 224 6.88 36.62 -30.70
N ARG A 225 6.88 35.32 -31.02
CA ARG A 225 7.44 34.28 -30.13
C ARG A 225 8.94 34.47 -29.90
N LYS A 226 9.70 34.81 -30.96
CA LYS A 226 11.14 35.11 -30.90
C LYS A 226 11.42 36.27 -29.95
N ASP A 227 10.77 37.41 -30.13
CA ASP A 227 11.00 38.60 -29.30
C ASP A 227 10.70 38.36 -27.82
N TYR A 228 9.66 37.56 -27.51
CA TYR A 228 9.40 37.10 -26.14
C TYR A 228 10.53 36.22 -25.60
N SER A 229 10.99 35.23 -26.38
CA SER A 229 12.07 34.32 -25.96
C SER A 229 13.42 35.02 -25.75
N GLU A 230 13.66 36.13 -26.46
CA GLU A 230 14.84 37.00 -26.31
C GLU A 230 14.66 38.07 -25.20
N GLY A 231 13.55 38.03 -24.43
CA GLY A 231 13.29 38.93 -23.31
C GLY A 231 12.99 40.38 -23.70
N LYS A 232 12.63 40.65 -24.96
CA LYS A 232 12.37 41.99 -25.47
C LYS A 232 10.94 42.44 -25.20
N ILE A 233 10.73 43.76 -25.17
CA ILE A 233 9.40 44.38 -25.15
C ILE A 233 8.71 44.18 -26.51
N SER A 234 7.43 43.80 -26.52
CA SER A 234 6.62 43.65 -27.74
C SER A 234 6.71 44.88 -28.66
N ASN A 235 7.22 44.69 -29.88
CA ASN A 235 7.18 45.70 -30.95
C ASN A 235 7.17 45.03 -32.33
N TRP A 236 6.01 44.95 -32.98
CA TRP A 236 5.85 44.25 -34.25
C TRP A 236 6.72 44.81 -35.38
N ASN A 237 7.02 46.11 -35.37
CA ASN A 237 7.77 46.75 -36.46
C ASN A 237 9.29 46.51 -36.40
N ARG A 238 9.81 45.88 -35.34
CA ARG A 238 11.26 45.69 -35.12
C ARG A 238 11.92 44.87 -36.23
N ASP A 239 11.37 43.69 -36.49
CA ASP A 239 11.86 42.71 -37.45
C ASP A 239 10.91 42.60 -38.66
N PHE A 240 10.13 43.67 -38.95
CA PHE A 240 9.19 43.69 -40.07
C PHE A 240 9.92 43.84 -41.42
N PRO A 241 9.78 42.91 -42.38
CA PRO A 241 10.52 42.96 -43.64
C PRO A 241 10.18 44.19 -44.49
N SER A 242 11.17 44.80 -45.14
CA SER A 242 10.95 45.93 -46.04
C SER A 242 10.25 45.51 -47.34
N GLU A 243 9.62 46.47 -48.03
CA GLU A 243 8.92 46.21 -49.30
C GLU A 243 9.84 45.56 -50.35
N ALA A 244 11.09 46.01 -50.43
CA ALA A 244 12.10 45.47 -51.34
C ALA A 244 12.57 44.05 -50.97
N GLU A 245 12.45 43.66 -49.70
CA GLU A 245 12.70 42.28 -49.25
C GLU A 245 11.50 41.39 -49.59
N ILE A 246 10.28 41.82 -49.28
CA ILE A 246 9.05 41.07 -49.62
C ILE A 246 8.92 40.88 -51.14
N ARG A 247 9.14 41.93 -51.96
CA ARG A 247 9.16 41.79 -53.43
C ARG A 247 10.24 40.84 -53.95
N ARG A 248 11.33 40.62 -53.19
CA ARG A 248 12.43 39.71 -53.54
C ARG A 248 12.18 38.27 -53.08
N GLU A 249 11.84 38.06 -51.81
CA GLU A 249 11.67 36.71 -51.23
C GLU A 249 10.41 36.00 -51.76
N PHE A 250 9.34 36.74 -52.09
CA PHE A 250 8.14 36.20 -52.75
C PHE A 250 8.16 36.34 -54.29
N VAL A 251 9.23 36.92 -54.85
CA VAL A 251 9.48 37.06 -56.30
C VAL A 251 8.44 37.92 -57.04
N LEU A 252 7.78 38.84 -56.32
CA LEU A 252 6.65 39.67 -56.78
C LEU A 252 6.94 40.60 -57.97
N ASN A 253 8.21 40.77 -58.34
CA ASN A 253 8.68 41.59 -59.47
C ASN A 253 8.27 41.06 -60.87
N ARG A 254 7.30 40.14 -60.95
CA ARG A 254 6.73 39.57 -62.19
C ARG A 254 5.20 39.56 -62.20
N ASP A 255 4.57 39.81 -61.06
CA ASP A 255 3.12 39.82 -60.89
C ASP A 255 2.52 41.17 -61.31
N SER A 256 1.18 41.25 -61.40
CA SER A 256 0.52 42.54 -61.66
C SER A 256 0.61 43.43 -60.42
N GLU A 257 0.82 44.74 -60.57
CA GLU A 257 0.87 45.66 -59.41
C GLU A 257 -0.41 45.58 -58.55
N LYS A 258 -1.57 45.21 -59.14
CA LYS A 258 -2.79 44.94 -58.37
C LYS A 258 -2.67 43.72 -57.44
N TYR A 259 -2.03 42.64 -57.88
CA TYR A 259 -1.72 41.50 -57.01
C TYR A 259 -0.74 41.93 -55.91
N VAL A 260 0.29 42.70 -56.27
CA VAL A 260 1.34 43.12 -55.34
C VAL A 260 0.80 44.08 -54.27
N ASP A 261 -0.03 45.06 -54.64
CA ASP A 261 -0.75 45.95 -53.71
C ASP A 261 -1.64 45.16 -52.74
N GLY A 262 -2.36 44.16 -53.25
CA GLY A 262 -3.15 43.24 -52.44
C GLY A 262 -2.27 42.50 -51.44
N PHE A 263 -1.19 41.88 -51.91
CA PHE A 263 -0.24 41.11 -51.13
C PHE A 263 0.39 41.93 -50.00
N PHE A 264 0.83 43.16 -50.28
CA PHE A 264 1.34 44.05 -49.23
C PHE A 264 0.30 44.44 -48.20
N THR A 265 -0.95 44.68 -48.64
CA THR A 265 -2.07 45.01 -47.75
C THR A 265 -2.40 43.85 -46.81
N GLY A 266 -2.49 42.62 -47.34
CA GLY A 266 -2.73 41.42 -46.56
C GLY A 266 -1.58 41.09 -45.59
N PHE A 267 -0.35 41.07 -46.11
CA PHE A 267 0.84 40.72 -45.33
C PHE A 267 1.01 41.61 -44.10
N LYS A 268 0.95 42.93 -44.27
CA LYS A 268 1.13 43.86 -43.15
C LYS A 268 0.04 43.71 -42.09
N LYS A 269 -1.23 43.58 -42.53
CA LYS A 269 -2.41 43.44 -41.66
C LYS A 269 -2.35 42.17 -40.80
N ALA A 270 -2.04 41.03 -41.41
CA ALA A 270 -1.97 39.75 -40.70
C ALA A 270 -0.73 39.65 -39.80
N TYR A 271 0.41 40.21 -40.22
CA TYR A 271 1.64 40.24 -39.43
C TYR A 271 1.46 40.94 -38.09
N GLU A 272 0.89 42.16 -38.07
CA GLU A 272 0.72 42.91 -36.82
C GLU A 272 -0.18 42.16 -35.81
N LYS A 273 -1.28 41.57 -36.29
CA LYS A 273 -2.16 40.72 -35.48
C LYS A 273 -1.39 39.52 -34.90
N ALA A 274 -0.76 38.73 -35.77
CA ALA A 274 -0.16 37.45 -35.40
C ALA A 274 1.13 37.59 -34.58
N TYR A 275 1.87 38.69 -34.74
CA TYR A 275 2.98 39.05 -33.86
C TYR A 275 2.51 39.25 -32.41
N ASN A 276 1.42 40.00 -32.21
CA ASN A 276 0.86 40.24 -30.88
C ASN A 276 0.26 38.96 -30.28
N GLU A 277 -0.21 38.03 -31.11
CA GLU A 277 -0.67 36.71 -30.72
C GLU A 277 0.49 35.82 -30.25
N GLY A 278 1.52 35.64 -31.09
CA GLY A 278 2.70 34.82 -30.78
C GLY A 278 3.50 35.31 -29.58
N PHE A 279 3.60 36.63 -29.38
CA PHE A 279 4.24 37.21 -28.19
C PHE A 279 3.47 36.89 -26.89
N ARG A 280 2.13 36.74 -26.95
CA ARG A 280 1.30 36.34 -25.80
C ARG A 280 1.36 34.85 -25.54
N GLU A 281 1.33 34.02 -26.58
CA GLU A 281 1.44 32.55 -26.46
C GLU A 281 2.73 32.15 -25.73
N GLY A 282 3.89 32.72 -26.12
CA GLY A 282 5.17 32.42 -25.46
C GLY A 282 5.16 32.68 -23.95
N ASN A 283 4.37 33.66 -23.50
CA ASN A 283 4.17 33.96 -22.09
C ASN A 283 3.25 32.97 -21.36
N VAL A 284 2.30 32.34 -22.07
CA VAL A 284 1.46 31.28 -21.49
C VAL A 284 2.25 29.97 -21.40
N ASP A 285 2.92 29.57 -22.49
CA ASP A 285 3.65 28.31 -22.57
C ASP A 285 4.79 28.23 -21.54
N LEU A 286 5.57 29.30 -21.38
CA LEU A 286 6.67 29.36 -20.38
C LEU A 286 6.17 29.30 -18.93
N ASN A 287 4.92 29.73 -18.67
CA ASN A 287 4.30 29.64 -17.34
C ASN A 287 3.64 28.27 -17.10
N LYS A 288 3.23 27.56 -18.16
CA LYS A 288 2.67 26.21 -18.10
C LYS A 288 3.75 25.17 -17.82
N LEU A 289 4.87 25.26 -18.53
CA LEU A 289 6.04 24.36 -18.40
C LEU A 289 6.69 24.32 -17.00
N LYS A 290 6.33 25.25 -16.10
CA LYS A 290 6.89 25.40 -14.74
C LYS A 290 6.05 24.78 -13.63
N SER A 291 4.92 24.13 -13.97
CA SER A 291 3.93 23.68 -12.98
C SER A 291 3.27 22.32 -13.23
N GLU A 292 3.47 21.67 -14.38
CA GLU A 292 2.63 20.52 -14.80
C GLU A 292 2.76 19.24 -13.95
N THR A 293 3.88 19.00 -13.25
CA THR A 293 4.07 17.79 -12.42
C THR A 293 3.93 18.03 -10.92
N ALA A 294 4.07 19.28 -10.46
CA ALA A 294 4.31 19.67 -9.07
C ALA A 294 3.40 19.00 -8.03
N TYR A 295 2.09 18.95 -8.31
CA TYR A 295 1.11 18.36 -7.41
C TYR A 295 1.27 16.83 -7.29
N GLU A 296 1.49 16.13 -8.40
CA GLU A 296 1.66 14.66 -8.37
C GLU A 296 3.05 14.28 -7.80
N ASP A 297 4.10 15.05 -8.09
CA ASP A 297 5.43 14.88 -7.48
C ASP A 297 5.35 14.97 -5.94
N GLY A 298 4.68 16.01 -5.44
CA GLY A 298 4.41 16.19 -4.02
C GLY A 298 3.58 15.03 -3.45
N LYS A 299 2.55 14.60 -4.17
CA LYS A 299 1.61 13.55 -3.74
C LYS A 299 2.23 12.17 -3.66
N GLU A 300 3.14 11.80 -4.56
CA GLU A 300 3.90 10.54 -4.45
C GLU A 300 4.79 10.53 -3.20
N VAL A 301 5.48 11.64 -2.92
CA VAL A 301 6.31 11.80 -1.70
C VAL A 301 5.44 11.77 -0.45
N GLY A 302 4.37 12.56 -0.41
CA GLY A 302 3.41 12.62 0.69
C GLY A 302 2.84 11.24 1.04
N THR A 303 2.40 10.50 0.01
CA THR A 303 1.86 9.14 0.14
C THR A 303 2.83 8.22 0.89
N LYS A 304 4.09 8.12 0.44
CA LYS A 304 5.10 7.23 1.06
C LYS A 304 5.38 7.59 2.53
N ILE A 305 5.48 8.89 2.82
CA ILE A 305 5.71 9.37 4.20
C ILE A 305 4.47 9.14 5.08
N GLY A 306 3.25 9.22 4.50
CA GLY A 306 1.99 8.92 5.16
C GLY A 306 1.85 7.44 5.56
N GLU A 307 2.16 6.52 4.63
CA GLU A 307 2.20 5.08 4.93
C GLU A 307 3.20 4.77 6.06
N GLN A 308 4.41 5.35 6.00
CA GLN A 308 5.45 5.13 7.00
C GLN A 308 5.07 5.68 8.38
N ALA A 309 4.50 6.89 8.43
CA ALA A 309 4.04 7.51 9.68
C ALA A 309 2.90 6.70 10.34
N ALA A 310 1.96 6.18 9.55
CA ALA A 310 0.87 5.34 10.06
C ALA A 310 1.38 4.00 10.60
N GLN A 311 2.33 3.35 9.92
CA GLN A 311 2.99 2.14 10.41
C GLN A 311 3.71 2.39 11.74
N ASN A 312 4.54 3.44 11.81
CA ASN A 312 5.29 3.80 13.01
C ASN A 312 4.37 4.02 14.22
N ASP A 313 3.28 4.79 14.06
CA ASP A 313 2.31 5.03 15.13
C ASP A 313 1.56 3.76 15.55
N TYR A 314 1.13 2.97 14.57
CA TYR A 314 0.39 1.72 14.80
C TYR A 314 1.22 0.70 15.59
N PHE A 315 2.47 0.46 15.18
CA PHE A 315 3.38 -0.45 15.88
C PHE A 315 3.82 0.11 17.24
N SER A 316 3.92 1.43 17.38
CA SER A 316 4.15 2.11 18.67
C SER A 316 2.90 2.14 19.58
N LYS A 317 1.76 1.61 19.11
CA LYS A 317 0.45 1.62 19.80
C LYS A 317 -0.01 3.04 20.22
N GLN A 318 0.32 4.04 19.41
CA GLN A 318 -0.23 5.40 19.52
C GLN A 318 -1.68 5.41 18.99
N LYS A 319 -2.40 6.55 19.11
CA LYS A 319 -3.72 6.70 18.49
C LYS A 319 -3.59 7.13 17.02
N ASN A 320 -4.51 6.71 16.16
CA ASN A 320 -4.69 7.31 14.83
C ASN A 320 -4.99 8.81 15.00
N ASP A 321 -3.98 9.64 14.74
CA ASP A 321 -4.00 11.09 14.94
C ASP A 321 -2.84 11.67 14.13
N ILE A 322 -3.22 12.18 12.96
CA ILE A 322 -2.33 12.72 11.93
C ILE A 322 -1.58 13.98 12.38
N SER A 323 -2.09 14.71 13.40
CA SER A 323 -1.58 16.02 13.78
C SER A 323 -0.13 15.99 14.30
N ARG A 324 0.30 14.85 14.86
CA ARG A 324 1.68 14.63 15.32
C ARG A 324 2.73 14.67 14.21
N HIS A 325 2.33 14.50 12.95
CA HIS A 325 3.21 14.49 11.78
C HIS A 325 3.06 15.75 10.91
N PHE A 326 2.30 16.74 11.38
CA PHE A 326 2.11 17.99 10.65
C PHE A 326 3.41 18.81 10.62
N LYS A 327 3.99 18.94 9.43
CA LYS A 327 5.13 19.83 9.15
C LYS A 327 4.66 21.21 8.71
N LEU A 328 5.43 22.24 9.05
CA LEU A 328 5.27 23.60 8.53
C LEU A 328 5.73 23.67 7.06
N ASN A 329 5.16 24.58 6.27
CA ASN A 329 5.57 24.76 4.87
C ASN A 329 7.07 25.07 4.76
N SER A 330 7.64 25.87 5.66
CA SER A 330 9.08 26.18 5.71
C SER A 330 9.97 24.95 5.94
N GLU A 331 9.47 23.92 6.63
CA GLU A 331 10.21 22.68 6.87
C GLU A 331 10.20 21.82 5.59
N LEU A 332 9.04 21.65 4.96
CA LEU A 332 8.90 20.96 3.67
C LEU A 332 9.73 21.61 2.56
N ILE A 333 9.80 22.95 2.54
CA ILE A 333 10.60 23.72 1.57
C ILE A 333 12.10 23.45 1.72
N TYR A 334 12.57 23.20 2.93
CA TYR A 334 13.99 22.92 3.20
C TYR A 334 14.33 21.43 3.07
N GLU A 335 13.43 20.55 3.51
CA GLU A 335 13.60 19.09 3.49
C GLU A 335 13.62 18.49 2.07
N TYR A 336 12.92 19.12 1.12
CA TYR A 336 12.87 18.70 -0.29
C TYR A 336 13.51 19.73 -1.24
N ASP A 337 14.41 20.58 -0.73
CA ASP A 337 15.16 21.61 -1.49
C ASP A 337 14.32 22.58 -2.37
N LEU A 338 13.01 22.69 -2.14
CA LEU A 338 12.07 23.50 -2.93
C LEU A 338 12.35 25.02 -2.90
N TYR A 339 13.32 25.48 -2.11
CA TYR A 339 13.84 26.85 -2.16
C TYR A 339 14.66 27.13 -3.43
N LEU A 340 15.22 26.09 -4.08
CA LEU A 340 15.84 26.16 -5.40
C LEU A 340 14.79 26.35 -6.51
N ASP A 341 13.55 25.94 -6.23
CA ASP A 341 12.47 25.87 -7.20
C ASP A 341 11.53 27.08 -7.18
N ASN A 342 10.73 27.20 -8.24
CA ASN A 342 9.81 28.32 -8.42
C ASN A 342 8.58 28.23 -7.50
N GLU A 343 8.00 29.38 -7.15
CA GLU A 343 6.89 29.50 -6.19
C GLU A 343 5.67 28.62 -6.54
N ARG A 344 5.30 28.50 -7.81
CA ARG A 344 4.16 27.66 -8.23
C ARG A 344 4.45 26.17 -8.10
N TYR A 345 5.66 25.73 -8.42
CA TYR A 345 6.06 24.33 -8.22
C TYR A 345 6.09 23.99 -6.72
N ARG A 346 6.68 24.88 -5.92
CA ARG A 346 6.74 24.76 -4.45
C ARG A 346 5.36 24.63 -3.81
N ASP A 347 4.42 25.51 -4.15
CA ASP A 347 3.07 25.48 -3.58
C ASP A 347 2.27 24.25 -4.07
N GLY A 348 2.40 23.88 -5.35
CA GLY A 348 1.81 22.65 -5.90
C GLY A 348 2.30 21.39 -5.18
N PHE A 349 3.62 21.29 -4.99
CA PHE A 349 4.25 20.18 -4.26
C PHE A 349 3.78 20.12 -2.81
N ILE A 350 3.70 21.25 -2.10
CA ILE A 350 3.23 21.29 -0.71
C ILE A 350 1.76 20.87 -0.60
N SER A 351 0.91 21.26 -1.57
CA SER A 351 -0.50 20.82 -1.59
C SER A 351 -0.60 19.31 -1.85
N GLY A 352 0.07 18.80 -2.89
CA GLY A 352 0.08 17.38 -3.20
C GLY A 352 0.62 16.52 -2.06
N TYR A 353 1.72 16.96 -1.43
CA TYR A 353 2.31 16.30 -0.27
C TYR A 353 1.31 16.15 0.88
N ARG A 354 0.52 17.20 1.18
CA ARG A 354 -0.47 17.15 2.25
C ARG A 354 -1.61 16.18 1.93
N ASP A 355 -2.17 16.25 0.73
CA ASP A 355 -3.25 15.36 0.28
C ASP A 355 -2.81 13.89 0.31
N GLY A 356 -1.66 13.58 -0.31
CA GLY A 356 -1.11 12.23 -0.37
C GLY A 356 -0.76 11.68 1.02
N PHE A 357 -0.19 12.51 1.89
CA PHE A 357 0.14 12.14 3.26
C PHE A 357 -1.12 11.79 4.07
N GLU A 358 -2.17 12.61 4.02
CA GLU A 358 -3.41 12.36 4.75
C GLU A 358 -4.16 11.13 4.24
N GLU A 359 -4.33 11.01 2.92
CA GLU A 359 -4.99 9.86 2.30
C GLU A 359 -4.29 8.54 2.65
N ALA A 360 -2.95 8.50 2.54
CA ALA A 360 -2.16 7.32 2.80
C ALA A 360 -2.05 6.95 4.28
N TYR A 361 -1.89 7.94 5.17
CA TYR A 361 -1.83 7.73 6.62
C TYR A 361 -3.13 7.12 7.13
N ILE A 362 -4.28 7.71 6.78
CA ILE A 362 -5.60 7.25 7.23
C ILE A 362 -5.90 5.85 6.69
N LYS A 363 -5.68 5.60 5.39
CA LYS A 363 -5.92 4.28 4.78
C LYS A 363 -5.03 3.20 5.38
N THR A 364 -3.73 3.48 5.58
CA THR A 364 -2.77 2.52 6.14
C THR A 364 -3.12 2.17 7.58
N TYR A 365 -3.42 3.16 8.43
CA TYR A 365 -3.83 2.90 9.81
C TYR A 365 -5.13 2.07 9.88
N GLN A 366 -6.13 2.41 9.05
CA GLN A 366 -7.39 1.67 9.00
C GLN A 366 -7.22 0.23 8.46
N LYS A 367 -6.33 0.03 7.48
CA LYS A 367 -5.96 -1.29 6.97
C LYS A 367 -5.36 -2.16 8.09
N LEU A 368 -4.35 -1.65 8.81
CA LEU A 368 -3.69 -2.38 9.91
C LEU A 368 -4.68 -2.72 11.06
N ASN A 369 -5.59 -1.80 11.40
CA ASN A 369 -6.69 -2.07 12.33
C ASN A 369 -7.61 -3.21 11.84
N LYS A 370 -7.96 -3.23 10.55
CA LYS A 370 -8.83 -4.26 9.95
C LYS A 370 -8.12 -5.62 9.91
N GLU A 371 -6.84 -5.64 9.57
CA GLU A 371 -6.03 -6.86 9.52
C GLU A 371 -5.94 -7.49 10.92
N GLU A 372 -5.57 -6.72 11.96
CA GLU A 372 -5.62 -7.15 13.37
C GLU A 372 -7.02 -7.67 13.79
N ALA A 373 -8.09 -6.99 13.38
CA ALA A 373 -9.45 -7.41 13.67
C ALA A 373 -9.83 -8.76 13.02
N LEU A 374 -9.21 -9.13 11.89
CA LEU A 374 -9.37 -10.43 11.26
C LEU A 374 -8.54 -11.52 11.98
N ILE A 375 -7.34 -11.21 12.47
CA ILE A 375 -6.58 -12.12 13.37
C ILE A 375 -7.42 -12.40 14.64
N LEU A 376 -8.00 -11.34 15.21
CA LEU A 376 -8.90 -11.41 16.37
C LEU A 376 -10.25 -12.10 16.05
N ALA A 377 -10.57 -12.37 14.78
CA ALA A 377 -11.73 -13.15 14.37
C ALA A 377 -11.40 -14.64 14.18
N GLU A 378 -10.22 -14.98 13.65
CA GLU A 378 -9.82 -16.34 13.28
C GLU A 378 -9.99 -17.37 14.42
N THR A 379 -10.33 -18.61 14.04
CA THR A 379 -10.55 -19.75 14.94
C THR A 379 -10.31 -21.03 14.16
N VAL A 380 -9.42 -21.88 14.68
CA VAL A 380 -8.97 -23.11 14.04
C VAL A 380 -9.66 -24.31 14.70
N VAL A 381 -10.26 -25.19 13.90
CA VAL A 381 -10.75 -26.48 14.38
C VAL A 381 -9.56 -27.43 14.55
N VAL A 382 -9.29 -27.88 15.77
CA VAL A 382 -8.29 -28.91 16.04
C VAL A 382 -9.00 -30.24 16.23
N PRO A 383 -8.83 -31.21 15.31
CA PRO A 383 -9.52 -32.49 15.37
C PRO A 383 -8.97 -33.41 16.46
N THR A 384 -9.71 -34.48 16.79
CA THR A 384 -9.28 -35.55 17.72
C THR A 384 -7.93 -36.21 17.39
N SER A 385 -7.53 -36.19 16.11
CA SER A 385 -6.18 -36.61 15.66
C SER A 385 -5.05 -35.71 16.16
N GLY A 386 -5.38 -34.57 16.77
CA GLY A 386 -4.42 -33.53 17.11
C GLY A 386 -4.00 -32.71 15.88
N GLY A 387 -3.03 -31.83 16.08
CA GLY A 387 -2.48 -30.98 15.03
C GLY A 387 -1.47 -29.98 15.57
N GLU A 388 -0.81 -29.27 14.65
CA GLU A 388 0.04 -28.12 14.95
C GLU A 388 -0.62 -26.85 14.41
N VAL A 389 -0.62 -25.77 15.19
CA VAL A 389 -1.22 -24.48 14.82
C VAL A 389 -0.24 -23.37 15.20
N GLU A 390 0.06 -22.51 14.24
CA GLU A 390 0.92 -21.34 14.42
C GLU A 390 0.08 -20.06 14.51
N ALA A 391 0.59 -19.04 15.20
CA ALA A 391 0.07 -17.68 15.07
C ALA A 391 0.36 -17.16 13.64
N GLN A 392 -0.38 -16.15 13.17
CA GLN A 392 -0.15 -15.59 11.83
C GLN A 392 1.26 -15.01 11.64
N ASP A 393 1.88 -14.53 12.72
CA ASP A 393 3.28 -14.08 12.76
C ASP A 393 4.32 -15.22 12.79
N LYS A 394 3.87 -16.47 12.95
CA LYS A 394 4.67 -17.72 13.07
C LYS A 394 5.63 -17.77 14.26
N LYS A 395 5.61 -16.77 15.14
CA LYS A 395 6.46 -16.70 16.32
C LYS A 395 5.97 -17.68 17.37
N LEU A 396 4.67 -17.76 17.64
CA LEU A 396 4.08 -18.75 18.53
C LEU A 396 3.52 -19.96 17.77
N LYS A 397 3.80 -21.15 18.29
CA LYS A 397 3.32 -22.45 17.79
C LYS A 397 2.77 -23.29 18.93
N ILE A 398 1.63 -23.94 18.69
CA ILE A 398 0.95 -24.85 19.60
C ILE A 398 0.88 -26.22 18.92
N ALA A 399 1.40 -27.26 19.57
CA ALA A 399 1.22 -28.65 19.10
C ALA A 399 0.35 -29.41 20.10
N ILE A 400 -0.80 -29.89 19.62
CA ILE A 400 -1.78 -30.67 20.40
C ILE A 400 -1.69 -32.12 19.93
N PRO A 401 -1.13 -33.05 20.74
CA PRO A 401 -0.99 -34.45 20.33
C PRO A 401 -2.34 -35.16 20.11
N SER A 402 -2.33 -36.22 19.31
CA SER A 402 -3.51 -37.08 19.07
C SER A 402 -4.11 -37.61 20.38
N GLY A 403 -5.45 -37.62 20.47
CA GLY A 403 -6.17 -38.09 21.66
C GLY A 403 -5.93 -37.25 22.92
N THR A 404 -5.55 -35.98 22.78
CA THR A 404 -5.53 -35.00 23.89
C THR A 404 -6.95 -34.61 24.30
N TYR A 405 -7.81 -34.38 23.31
CA TYR A 405 -9.26 -34.17 23.47
C TYR A 405 -10.01 -35.33 22.79
N PHE A 406 -11.23 -35.62 23.23
CA PHE A 406 -12.04 -36.76 22.74
C PHE A 406 -13.11 -36.36 21.70
N ASN A 407 -13.10 -35.08 21.34
CA ASN A 407 -13.91 -34.39 20.35
C ASN A 407 -13.02 -33.33 19.68
N ASP A 408 -13.47 -32.81 18.56
CA ASP A 408 -12.82 -31.67 17.93
C ASP A 408 -13.04 -30.41 18.81
N VAL A 409 -12.01 -29.57 18.92
CA VAL A 409 -12.01 -28.37 19.77
C VAL A 409 -11.72 -27.12 18.94
N LEU A 410 -12.28 -25.97 19.35
CA LEU A 410 -11.98 -24.70 18.71
C LEU A 410 -10.80 -24.04 19.41
N LEU A 411 -9.65 -23.96 18.73
CA LEU A 411 -8.48 -23.23 19.16
C LEU A 411 -8.52 -21.82 18.57
N LYS A 412 -8.32 -20.81 19.43
CA LYS A 412 -8.16 -19.42 19.02
C LYS A 412 -6.90 -18.84 19.67
N LEU A 413 -6.09 -18.21 18.84
CA LEU A 413 -4.75 -17.75 19.18
C LEU A 413 -4.56 -16.36 18.58
N TYR A 414 -4.24 -15.36 19.42
CA TYR A 414 -3.98 -13.99 18.97
C TYR A 414 -2.97 -13.29 19.88
N ASN A 415 -2.32 -12.27 19.33
CA ASN A 415 -1.49 -11.34 20.08
C ASN A 415 -2.39 -10.46 20.96
N ASP A 416 -2.22 -10.50 22.29
CA ASP A 416 -2.90 -9.61 23.22
C ASP A 416 -2.15 -8.27 23.24
N GLY A 417 -2.30 -7.49 22.16
CA GLY A 417 -1.55 -6.25 21.87
C GLY A 417 -1.72 -5.12 22.91
N LYS A 418 -2.39 -5.39 24.03
CA LYS A 418 -2.48 -4.57 25.23
C LYS A 418 -1.22 -4.75 26.07
N ASN A 419 -0.19 -3.96 25.74
CA ASN A 419 1.11 -3.88 26.44
C ASN A 419 1.03 -3.60 27.96
N GLU A 420 -0.14 -3.41 28.56
CA GLU A 420 -0.31 -3.20 30.00
C GLU A 420 0.13 -4.40 30.85
N ASN A 421 -0.26 -5.62 30.43
CA ASN A 421 0.18 -6.86 31.09
C ASN A 421 1.64 -7.19 30.79
N GLY A 422 2.15 -6.74 29.63
CA GLY A 422 3.51 -6.94 29.16
C GLY A 422 4.56 -5.98 29.72
N LYS A 423 4.21 -5.03 30.60
CA LYS A 423 5.15 -4.01 31.12
C LYS A 423 6.38 -4.67 31.75
N SER A 424 7.57 -4.40 31.19
CA SER A 424 8.84 -4.93 31.70
C SER A 424 9.06 -4.47 33.14
N ASN A 425 9.03 -5.42 34.07
CA ASN A 425 9.50 -5.23 35.42
C ASN A 425 11.04 -5.14 35.39
N LYS A 426 11.66 -4.38 36.31
CA LYS A 426 13.14 -4.27 36.43
C LYS A 426 13.88 -5.63 36.40
N ASN A 427 13.20 -6.70 36.82
CA ASN A 427 13.70 -8.07 36.88
C ASN A 427 13.39 -8.95 35.65
N LEU A 428 12.41 -8.59 34.80
CA LEU A 428 11.94 -9.39 33.66
C LEU A 428 11.96 -8.53 32.37
N ILE A 429 12.83 -8.86 31.42
CA ILE A 429 12.76 -8.28 30.07
C ILE A 429 11.75 -9.10 29.25
N VAL A 430 10.84 -8.43 28.56
CA VAL A 430 10.01 -9.05 27.51
C VAL A 430 10.91 -9.56 26.40
N ALA A 431 10.67 -10.77 25.90
CA ALA A 431 11.44 -11.39 24.81
C ALA A 431 10.57 -12.06 23.73
N SER A 432 9.25 -11.90 23.82
CA SER A 432 8.28 -12.16 22.75
C SER A 432 7.10 -11.20 22.89
N GLU A 433 6.26 -11.13 21.86
CA GLU A 433 4.90 -10.64 21.98
C GLU A 433 4.10 -11.42 23.05
N VAL A 434 3.00 -10.82 23.53
CA VAL A 434 2.10 -11.42 24.51
C VAL A 434 0.95 -12.08 23.77
N TYR A 435 0.65 -13.35 24.03
CA TYR A 435 -0.40 -14.08 23.30
C TYR A 435 -1.49 -14.57 24.24
N ASN A 436 -2.74 -14.45 23.79
CA ASN A 436 -3.91 -15.01 24.44
C ASN A 436 -4.34 -16.27 23.68
N ILE A 437 -4.40 -17.40 24.40
CA ILE A 437 -4.77 -18.70 23.86
C ILE A 437 -6.11 -19.11 24.48
N LYS A 438 -7.05 -19.54 23.63
CA LYS A 438 -8.37 -20.04 24.01
C LYS A 438 -8.60 -21.39 23.37
N ILE A 439 -9.09 -22.35 24.15
CA ILE A 439 -9.60 -23.62 23.64
C ILE A 439 -11.01 -23.79 24.17
N LEU A 440 -11.98 -23.92 23.26
CA LEU A 440 -13.34 -24.32 23.60
C LEU A 440 -13.47 -25.84 23.42
N ASN A 441 -13.68 -26.54 24.54
CA ASN A 441 -13.95 -27.97 24.56
C ASN A 441 -15.37 -28.22 25.10
N SER A 442 -16.32 -28.44 24.20
CA SER A 442 -17.76 -28.54 24.52
C SER A 442 -18.11 -29.64 25.54
N ILE A 443 -17.35 -30.74 25.61
CA ILE A 443 -17.59 -31.85 26.56
C ILE A 443 -16.77 -31.73 27.85
N LYS A 444 -15.81 -30.81 27.90
CA LYS A 444 -14.90 -30.49 29.03
C LYS A 444 -14.03 -31.65 29.57
N GLU A 445 -14.13 -32.86 29.00
CA GLU A 445 -13.22 -33.99 29.25
C GLU A 445 -12.05 -34.02 28.27
N PHE A 446 -10.91 -34.56 28.74
CA PHE A 446 -9.64 -34.57 28.05
C PHE A 446 -8.70 -35.62 28.67
N ASN A 447 -7.65 -36.01 27.95
CA ASN A 447 -6.67 -36.96 28.45
C ASN A 447 -5.68 -36.28 29.42
N LYS A 448 -5.72 -36.70 30.69
CA LYS A 448 -4.98 -36.11 31.81
C LYS A 448 -3.47 -36.44 31.81
N ASP A 449 -3.05 -37.44 31.05
CA ASP A 449 -1.63 -37.81 30.88
C ASP A 449 -1.00 -37.19 29.62
N LYS A 450 -1.80 -36.59 28.73
CA LYS A 450 -1.32 -35.81 27.59
C LYS A 450 -0.95 -34.38 28.03
N LYS A 451 0.00 -33.79 27.30
CA LYS A 451 0.42 -32.39 27.43
C LYS A 451 0.35 -31.74 26.05
N ILE A 452 0.01 -30.46 26.01
CA ILE A 452 0.13 -29.61 24.82
C ILE A 452 1.54 -28.99 24.84
N GLU A 453 2.22 -28.98 23.71
CA GLU A 453 3.47 -28.23 23.56
C GLU A 453 3.16 -26.79 23.14
N LEU A 454 3.80 -25.84 23.81
CA LEU A 454 3.73 -24.42 23.49
C LEU A 454 5.16 -23.93 23.23
N SER A 455 5.46 -23.48 22.02
CA SER A 455 6.79 -23.00 21.65
C SER A 455 6.78 -21.62 20.99
N PHE A 456 7.75 -20.79 21.33
CA PHE A 456 7.95 -19.44 20.81
C PHE A 456 9.30 -19.37 20.08
N GLU A 457 9.40 -18.58 19.01
CA GLU A 457 10.68 -18.12 18.47
C GLU A 457 11.49 -17.41 19.58
N TYR A 458 12.77 -17.76 19.73
CA TYR A 458 13.61 -17.20 20.79
C TYR A 458 15.11 -17.37 20.50
N TYR A 459 15.83 -16.25 20.54
CA TYR A 459 17.29 -16.16 20.35
C TYR A 459 18.02 -15.57 21.57
N GLY A 460 17.36 -15.50 22.72
CA GLY A 460 17.91 -14.89 23.93
C GLY A 460 18.78 -15.83 24.79
N PRO A 461 19.32 -15.33 25.91
CA PRO A 461 20.19 -16.11 26.81
C PRO A 461 19.44 -17.28 27.48
N ASN A 462 20.21 -18.24 28.01
CA ASN A 462 19.72 -19.44 28.72
C ASN A 462 19.02 -19.18 30.08
N ILE A 463 18.71 -17.92 30.38
CA ILE A 463 17.86 -17.48 31.52
C ILE A 463 16.45 -17.06 31.03
N GLY A 464 16.16 -17.27 29.74
CA GLY A 464 14.82 -17.17 29.17
C GLY A 464 13.83 -18.13 29.81
N GLY A 465 12.55 -17.87 29.64
CA GLY A 465 11.48 -18.73 30.11
C GLY A 465 10.14 -18.29 29.52
N ILE A 466 9.26 -19.24 29.27
CA ILE A 466 7.84 -18.97 29.02
C ILE A 466 7.18 -18.75 30.38
N TYR A 467 6.38 -17.70 30.48
CA TYR A 467 5.58 -17.37 31.65
C TYR A 467 4.12 -17.34 31.26
N LYS A 468 3.25 -17.65 32.23
CA LYS A 468 1.79 -17.56 32.12
C LYS A 468 1.29 -16.49 33.09
N PHE A 469 0.39 -15.62 32.63
CA PHE A 469 -0.16 -14.55 33.45
C PHE A 469 -1.40 -15.03 34.23
N ILE A 470 -1.33 -14.99 35.56
CA ILE A 470 -2.35 -15.52 36.47
C ILE A 470 -2.51 -14.57 37.66
N ASN A 471 -3.74 -14.13 37.92
CA ASN A 471 -4.10 -13.31 39.08
C ASN A 471 -3.18 -12.08 39.28
N GLY A 472 -2.82 -11.40 38.18
CA GLY A 472 -1.95 -10.22 38.18
C GLY A 472 -0.43 -10.49 38.14
N GLU A 473 0.00 -11.75 38.13
CA GLU A 473 1.42 -12.12 38.15
C GLU A 473 1.83 -13.03 36.99
N TRP A 474 3.06 -12.85 36.52
CA TRP A 474 3.70 -13.76 35.56
C TRP A 474 4.36 -14.94 36.30
N LEU A 475 3.80 -16.14 36.15
CA LEU A 475 4.35 -17.38 36.72
C LEU A 475 5.11 -18.16 35.66
N TYR A 476 6.39 -18.46 35.93
CA TYR A 476 7.25 -19.24 35.04
C TYR A 476 6.73 -20.66 34.81
N MET A 477 6.83 -21.14 33.57
CA MET A 477 6.50 -22.50 33.14
C MET A 477 7.80 -23.24 32.76
N PRO A 478 7.99 -24.53 33.14
CA PRO A 478 9.23 -25.26 32.87
C PRO A 478 9.62 -25.24 31.39
N SER A 479 10.67 -24.50 31.06
CA SER A 479 11.03 -24.18 29.67
C SER A 479 12.32 -24.85 29.22
N THR A 480 12.31 -25.42 28.02
CA THR A 480 13.48 -25.91 27.29
C THR A 480 13.81 -24.91 26.17
N ILE A 481 15.09 -24.57 26.00
CA ILE A 481 15.57 -23.72 24.91
C ILE A 481 16.29 -24.61 23.90
N GLU A 482 15.87 -24.53 22.65
CA GLU A 482 16.45 -25.16 21.46
C GLU A 482 16.97 -24.04 20.52
N GLU A 483 17.59 -24.36 19.39
CA GLU A 483 18.45 -23.41 18.64
C GLU A 483 17.76 -22.11 18.19
N ASN A 484 16.47 -22.17 17.86
CA ASN A 484 15.66 -21.03 17.41
C ASN A 484 14.35 -20.85 18.19
N ARG A 485 14.04 -21.72 19.15
CA ARG A 485 12.76 -21.72 19.89
C ARG A 485 12.93 -22.05 21.37
N ILE A 486 12.08 -21.47 22.19
CA ILE A 486 11.85 -21.87 23.58
C ILE A 486 10.50 -22.57 23.68
N LYS A 487 10.40 -23.69 24.42
CA LYS A 487 9.17 -24.47 24.55
C LYS A 487 8.87 -24.95 25.96
N THR A 488 7.58 -25.13 26.26
CA THR A 488 7.06 -25.64 27.53
C THR A 488 5.92 -26.61 27.27
N TYR A 489 5.64 -27.49 28.24
CA TYR A 489 4.52 -28.43 28.20
C TYR A 489 3.45 -28.02 29.22
N ILE A 490 2.19 -27.96 28.78
CA ILE A 490 1.05 -27.50 29.58
C ILE A 490 -0.08 -28.54 29.58
N VAL A 491 -0.87 -28.62 30.67
CA VAL A 491 -2.01 -29.54 30.73
C VAL A 491 -3.20 -28.98 29.94
N PRO A 492 -4.05 -29.82 29.30
CA PRO A 492 -5.09 -29.33 28.38
C PRO A 492 -6.10 -28.36 29.02
N ASN A 493 -6.45 -28.57 30.30
CA ASN A 493 -7.34 -27.71 31.09
C ASN A 493 -6.64 -26.47 31.69
N SER A 494 -5.35 -26.24 31.41
CA SER A 494 -4.69 -25.01 31.80
C SER A 494 -5.02 -23.87 30.82
N ILE A 495 -5.23 -24.17 29.54
CA ILE A 495 -5.84 -23.21 28.61
C ILE A 495 -7.33 -23.18 28.90
N LYS A 496 -7.88 -21.99 29.10
CA LYS A 496 -9.28 -21.79 29.46
C LYS A 496 -10.11 -21.20 28.32
N GLU A 497 -11.43 -21.32 28.44
CA GLU A 497 -12.42 -20.75 27.52
C GLU A 497 -12.38 -19.21 27.53
N GLU A 498 -12.21 -18.57 28.69
CA GLU A 498 -12.13 -17.11 28.78
C GLU A 498 -10.83 -16.51 28.20
N GLY A 499 -9.77 -17.32 28.11
CA GLY A 499 -8.41 -16.92 27.73
C GLY A 499 -7.33 -17.41 28.68
N SER A 500 -6.12 -17.48 28.17
CA SER A 500 -4.91 -17.78 28.94
C SER A 500 -3.73 -17.11 28.28
N ILE A 501 -3.07 -16.22 29.03
CA ILE A 501 -2.08 -15.29 28.51
C ILE A 501 -0.66 -15.82 28.75
N TYR A 502 0.17 -15.84 27.71
CA TYR A 502 1.55 -16.36 27.73
C TYR A 502 2.51 -15.39 27.03
N ALA A 503 3.76 -15.33 27.50
CA ALA A 503 4.85 -14.60 26.86
C ALA A 503 6.22 -15.14 27.32
N VAL A 504 7.27 -14.85 26.55
CA VAL A 504 8.67 -15.16 26.91
C VAL A 504 9.30 -13.99 27.66
N PHE A 505 9.99 -14.29 28.76
CA PHE A 505 10.79 -13.31 29.50
C PHE A 505 12.21 -13.79 29.79
N ILE A 506 13.15 -12.84 29.77
CA ILE A 506 14.53 -13.00 30.26
C ILE A 506 14.54 -12.62 31.75
N ASP A 507 14.81 -13.60 32.62
CA ASP A 507 14.77 -13.41 34.08
C ASP A 507 16.14 -13.01 34.64
N LYS A 508 16.34 -11.70 34.85
CA LYS A 508 17.55 -11.14 35.46
C LYS A 508 17.75 -11.57 36.92
N THR A 509 16.72 -12.13 37.56
CA THR A 509 16.76 -12.64 38.94
C THR A 509 16.97 -14.15 39.04
N TYR A 510 17.15 -14.85 37.91
CA TYR A 510 17.43 -16.28 37.91
C TYR A 510 18.80 -16.60 38.54
N VAL A 511 18.79 -17.42 39.60
CA VAL A 511 20.00 -17.94 40.25
C VAL A 511 20.13 -19.42 39.95
N LYS A 512 21.14 -19.78 39.16
CA LYS A 512 21.49 -21.17 38.86
C LYS A 512 22.21 -21.81 40.06
N TYR A 513 21.56 -22.78 40.70
CA TYR A 513 22.14 -23.55 41.80
C TYR A 513 22.96 -24.73 41.26
N HIS A 514 24.14 -24.99 41.83
CA HIS A 514 25.08 -25.96 41.28
C HIS A 514 24.76 -27.41 41.67
N ASP A 515 24.16 -27.62 42.85
CA ASP A 515 23.85 -28.91 43.46
C ASP A 515 22.52 -29.53 43.03
N ILE A 516 21.75 -28.84 42.16
CA ILE A 516 20.58 -29.42 41.48
C ILE A 516 20.89 -29.93 40.07
N ARG A 517 22.15 -29.81 39.60
CA ARG A 517 22.57 -30.34 38.29
C ARG A 517 22.53 -31.88 38.32
N GLY A 518 21.61 -32.47 37.56
CA GLY A 518 21.39 -33.92 37.55
C GLY A 518 20.50 -34.44 38.68
N HIS A 519 19.97 -33.56 39.54
CA HIS A 519 19.00 -33.96 40.55
C HIS A 519 17.63 -34.23 39.90
N TRP A 520 16.95 -35.30 40.30
CA TRP A 520 15.71 -35.79 39.66
C TRP A 520 14.54 -34.79 39.71
N ALA A 521 14.50 -33.93 40.73
CA ALA A 521 13.51 -32.85 40.89
C ALA A 521 14.02 -31.47 40.41
N LYS A 522 15.07 -31.42 39.58
CA LYS A 522 15.72 -30.17 39.13
C LYS A 522 14.71 -29.15 38.62
N ASP A 523 13.83 -29.56 37.71
CA ASP A 523 12.99 -28.63 36.95
C ASP A 523 11.82 -28.10 37.78
N GLU A 524 11.31 -28.92 38.69
CA GLU A 524 10.33 -28.51 39.70
C GLU A 524 10.94 -27.54 40.72
N ILE A 525 12.19 -27.79 41.15
CA ILE A 525 12.96 -26.89 42.02
C ILE A 525 13.24 -25.55 41.32
N ASP A 526 13.75 -25.58 40.08
CA ASP A 526 14.03 -24.41 39.25
C ASP A 526 12.75 -23.57 39.04
N THR A 527 11.63 -24.24 38.80
CA THR A 527 10.31 -23.60 38.68
C THR A 527 9.90 -22.88 39.95
N TYR A 528 10.07 -23.50 41.12
CA TYR A 528 9.72 -22.90 42.42
C TYR A 528 10.67 -21.75 42.82
N ILE A 529 11.91 -21.77 42.33
CA ILE A 529 12.88 -20.66 42.45
C ILE A 529 12.46 -19.49 41.56
N ARG A 530 12.15 -19.73 40.28
CA ARG A 530 11.74 -18.68 39.33
C ARG A 530 10.38 -18.06 39.68
N ARG A 531 9.46 -18.85 40.24
CA ARG A 531 8.20 -18.36 40.87
C ARG A 531 8.41 -17.69 42.25
N LYS A 532 9.65 -17.66 42.77
CA LYS A 532 10.04 -17.01 44.03
C LYS A 532 9.31 -17.56 45.27
N TYR A 533 8.87 -18.83 45.19
CA TYR A 533 8.24 -19.56 46.29
C TYR A 533 9.25 -20.14 47.28
N ILE A 534 10.49 -20.39 46.83
CA ILE A 534 11.60 -20.82 47.65
C ILE A 534 12.92 -20.25 47.11
N SER A 535 13.90 -20.07 47.98
CA SER A 535 15.29 -19.82 47.59
C SER A 535 16.22 -20.93 48.10
N GLY A 536 17.37 -21.07 47.46
CA GLY A 536 18.51 -21.73 48.06
C GLY A 536 19.29 -20.80 48.99
N TYR A 537 20.48 -21.24 49.36
CA TYR A 537 21.34 -20.60 50.37
C TYR A 537 22.37 -19.66 49.72
N LYS A 538 23.02 -18.81 50.53
CA LYS A 538 24.01 -17.80 50.07
C LYS A 538 25.21 -18.40 49.32
N ASP A 539 25.51 -19.68 49.53
CA ASP A 539 26.61 -20.43 48.90
C ASP A 539 26.25 -21.04 47.52
N LYS A 540 25.18 -20.55 46.87
CA LYS A 540 24.67 -21.05 45.57
C LYS A 540 24.37 -22.56 45.55
N LYS A 541 23.98 -23.10 46.71
CA LYS A 541 23.43 -24.45 46.88
C LYS A 541 21.96 -24.40 47.30
N PHE A 542 21.13 -25.30 46.79
CA PHE A 542 19.72 -25.43 47.15
C PHE A 542 19.48 -26.48 48.27
N ARG A 543 20.40 -27.45 48.37
CA ARG A 543 20.37 -28.61 49.29
C ARG A 543 19.10 -29.46 49.11
N PRO A 544 18.86 -30.06 47.93
CA PRO A 544 17.62 -30.78 47.64
C PRO A 544 17.39 -32.00 48.55
N ASP A 545 18.43 -32.80 48.82
CA ASP A 545 18.34 -34.02 49.63
C ASP A 545 18.41 -33.77 51.15
N SER A 546 18.61 -32.51 51.58
CA SER A 546 18.47 -32.16 53.00
C SER A 546 17.00 -32.19 53.42
N TYR A 547 16.74 -32.60 54.67
CA TYR A 547 15.38 -32.70 55.17
C TYR A 547 14.69 -31.34 55.28
N MET A 548 13.40 -31.31 54.98
CA MET A 548 12.57 -30.10 55.12
C MET A 548 12.13 -29.94 56.59
N THR A 549 12.38 -28.76 57.18
CA THR A 549 11.86 -28.43 58.52
C THR A 549 10.42 -27.94 58.44
N LYS A 550 9.67 -28.09 59.53
CA LYS A 550 8.26 -27.68 59.60
C LYS A 550 8.08 -26.18 59.33
N GLY A 551 8.95 -25.33 59.88
CA GLY A 551 8.96 -23.89 59.60
C GLY A 551 9.27 -23.55 58.14
N GLN A 552 10.25 -24.23 57.51
CA GLN A 552 10.54 -24.04 56.08
C GLN A 552 9.35 -24.43 55.20
N PHE A 553 8.64 -25.51 55.53
CA PHE A 553 7.48 -25.96 54.77
C PHE A 553 6.32 -24.96 54.83
N LEU A 554 5.96 -24.48 56.02
CA LEU A 554 4.91 -23.46 56.17
C LEU A 554 5.25 -22.17 55.41
N MET A 555 6.52 -21.78 55.37
CA MET A 555 6.98 -20.63 54.58
C MET A 555 6.81 -20.83 53.06
N VAL A 556 7.02 -22.05 52.54
CA VAL A 556 6.75 -22.36 51.13
C VAL A 556 5.24 -22.41 50.86
N LEU A 557 4.45 -23.04 51.73
CA LEU A 557 3.00 -23.11 51.61
C LEU A 557 2.36 -21.72 51.58
N ASN A 558 2.79 -20.81 52.46
CA ASN A 558 2.42 -19.40 52.45
C ASN A 558 2.65 -18.73 51.08
N LYS A 559 3.82 -18.97 50.45
CA LYS A 559 4.15 -18.40 49.13
C LYS A 559 3.37 -19.02 47.98
N VAL A 560 3.11 -20.33 48.03
CA VAL A 560 2.35 -21.08 47.01
C VAL A 560 0.86 -20.72 47.04
N TYR A 561 0.28 -20.66 48.24
CA TYR A 561 -1.17 -20.45 48.44
C TYR A 561 -1.54 -19.01 48.81
N LYS A 562 -0.57 -18.09 48.80
CA LYS A 562 -0.73 -16.64 49.08
C LYS A 562 -1.58 -16.38 50.32
N TRP A 563 -1.16 -16.93 51.46
CA TRP A 563 -1.91 -16.78 52.70
C TRP A 563 -1.98 -15.32 53.15
N ASP A 564 -3.19 -14.86 53.45
CA ASP A 564 -3.44 -13.55 54.04
C ASP A 564 -3.00 -13.55 55.51
N LEU A 565 -1.82 -12.99 55.79
CA LEU A 565 -1.16 -13.12 57.08
C LEU A 565 -1.64 -12.05 58.08
N PRO A 566 -1.94 -12.41 59.34
CA PRO A 566 -2.45 -11.46 60.33
C PRO A 566 -1.44 -10.36 60.68
N GLU A 567 -1.96 -9.23 61.14
CA GLU A 567 -1.15 -8.09 61.58
C GLU A 567 -0.28 -8.44 62.81
N GLU A 568 -0.81 -9.23 63.73
CA GLU A 568 -0.11 -9.71 64.92
C GLU A 568 -0.08 -11.24 65.01
N ALA A 569 0.92 -11.76 65.71
CA ALA A 569 1.09 -13.19 65.97
C ALA A 569 0.82 -13.52 67.46
N ILE A 570 -0.42 -13.27 67.90
CA ILE A 570 -0.83 -13.34 69.31
C ILE A 570 -0.65 -14.76 69.88
N ARG A 571 -1.17 -15.78 69.19
CA ARG A 571 -1.13 -17.17 69.64
C ARG A 571 0.24 -17.82 69.44
N ALA A 572 0.98 -17.45 68.40
CA ALA A 572 2.31 -17.96 68.13
C ALA A 572 3.33 -17.55 69.22
N LYS A 573 3.08 -16.44 69.94
CA LYS A 573 3.88 -15.95 71.07
C LYS A 573 3.67 -16.69 72.39
N THR A 574 2.63 -17.52 72.53
CA THR A 574 2.34 -18.23 73.79
C THR A 574 3.05 -19.59 73.91
N TYR A 575 3.69 -20.06 72.83
CA TYR A 575 4.50 -21.29 72.81
C TYR A 575 5.94 -21.03 73.28
N LYS A 576 6.53 -22.00 73.99
CA LYS A 576 7.83 -21.83 74.67
C LYS A 576 9.00 -21.69 73.69
N ASP A 577 8.89 -22.24 72.48
CA ASP A 577 9.90 -22.19 71.42
C ASP A 577 9.78 -20.97 70.48
N TYR A 578 8.93 -19.98 70.82
CA TYR A 578 8.71 -18.76 70.01
C TYR A 578 9.99 -18.00 69.60
N SER A 579 11.01 -17.99 70.46
CA SER A 579 12.31 -17.36 70.15
C SER A 579 12.99 -17.95 68.91
N GLU A 580 12.74 -19.22 68.59
CA GLU A 580 13.36 -19.92 67.46
C GLU A 580 12.77 -19.54 66.09
N TYR A 581 11.55 -19.02 66.05
CA TYR A 581 10.80 -18.81 64.79
C TYR A 581 10.23 -17.40 64.62
N LYS A 582 10.59 -16.44 65.48
CA LYS A 582 10.19 -15.02 65.42
C LYS A 582 10.20 -14.43 64.00
N ASN A 583 11.22 -14.72 63.19
CA ASN A 583 11.38 -14.24 61.82
C ASN A 583 10.26 -14.66 60.83
N TYR A 584 9.39 -15.58 61.23
CA TYR A 584 8.22 -16.01 60.45
C TYR A 584 6.96 -16.18 61.32
N GLU A 585 6.88 -15.49 62.46
CA GLU A 585 5.80 -15.60 63.47
C GLU A 585 4.38 -15.49 62.88
N LYS A 586 4.16 -14.61 61.89
CA LYS A 586 2.86 -14.41 61.23
C LYS A 586 2.38 -15.63 60.42
N VAL A 587 3.30 -16.38 59.84
CA VAL A 587 2.99 -17.62 59.11
C VAL A 587 2.63 -18.73 60.10
N VAL A 588 3.28 -18.74 61.27
CA VAL A 588 2.95 -19.64 62.38
C VAL A 588 1.57 -19.32 62.94
N GLU A 589 1.26 -18.04 63.16
CA GLU A 589 -0.06 -17.58 63.59
C GLU A 589 -1.18 -18.02 62.63
N TYR A 590 -1.02 -17.75 61.33
CA TYR A 590 -1.98 -18.19 60.32
C TYR A 590 -2.18 -19.70 60.35
N SER A 591 -1.08 -20.47 60.45
CA SER A 591 -1.10 -21.94 60.50
C SER A 591 -1.75 -22.50 61.77
N LEU A 592 -1.65 -21.78 62.90
CA LEU A 592 -2.34 -22.12 64.14
C LEU A 592 -3.84 -21.80 64.05
N ASN A 593 -4.20 -20.65 63.49
CA ASN A 593 -5.57 -20.16 63.45
C ASN A 593 -6.42 -20.84 62.36
N LYS A 594 -5.79 -21.36 61.30
CA LYS A 594 -6.39 -22.35 60.38
C LYS A 594 -6.29 -23.80 60.88
N GLY A 595 -5.69 -24.05 62.05
CA GLY A 595 -5.56 -25.39 62.64
C GLY A 595 -4.64 -26.35 61.87
N TYR A 596 -3.85 -25.85 60.92
CA TYR A 596 -2.88 -26.63 60.14
C TYR A 596 -1.85 -27.30 61.05
N ILE A 597 -1.33 -26.55 62.03
CA ILE A 597 -0.42 -27.03 63.09
C ILE A 597 -1.03 -26.88 64.49
N SER A 598 -0.43 -27.59 65.44
CA SER A 598 -0.72 -27.50 66.88
C SER A 598 0.54 -27.86 67.67
N GLY A 599 0.69 -27.30 68.88
CA GLY A 599 1.79 -27.68 69.78
C GLY A 599 1.64 -29.06 70.41
N ASN A 600 2.71 -29.52 71.03
CA ASN A 600 2.73 -30.77 71.81
C ASN A 600 2.22 -30.56 73.25
N LYS A 601 2.24 -31.63 74.06
CA LYS A 601 1.84 -31.60 75.49
C LYS A 601 2.67 -30.65 76.36
N GLU A 602 3.86 -30.25 75.92
CA GLU A 602 4.79 -29.39 76.65
C GLU A 602 4.62 -27.90 76.29
N ASN A 603 3.72 -27.60 75.34
CA ASN A 603 3.51 -26.28 74.74
C ASN A 603 4.71 -25.76 73.91
N VAL A 604 5.26 -26.62 73.04
CA VAL A 604 6.18 -26.25 71.93
C VAL A 604 5.65 -26.70 70.57
N LEU A 605 6.06 -26.00 69.49
CA LEU A 605 5.70 -26.31 68.10
C LEU A 605 6.75 -27.15 67.36
N ASN A 606 8.01 -27.08 67.79
CA ASN A 606 9.17 -27.79 67.22
C ASN A 606 9.38 -27.48 65.73
N LEU A 607 9.30 -26.21 65.34
CA LEU A 607 9.29 -25.80 63.92
C LEU A 607 10.61 -26.06 63.18
N ASN A 608 11.74 -26.08 63.90
CA ASN A 608 13.05 -26.35 63.30
C ASN A 608 13.36 -27.84 63.11
N LEU A 609 12.51 -28.76 63.60
CA LEU A 609 12.73 -30.19 63.39
C LEU A 609 12.38 -30.64 61.96
N PRO A 610 13.13 -31.60 61.38
CA PRO A 610 12.74 -32.32 60.17
C PRO A 610 11.36 -32.96 60.28
N MET A 611 10.50 -32.75 59.29
CA MET A 611 9.17 -33.37 59.23
C MET A 611 9.22 -34.83 58.80
N THR A 612 8.33 -35.64 59.37
CA THR A 612 7.95 -36.96 58.84
C THR A 612 7.06 -36.83 57.59
N TYR A 613 6.97 -37.90 56.78
CA TYR A 613 5.96 -37.96 55.71
C TYR A 613 4.53 -37.92 56.27
N ARG A 614 4.29 -38.46 57.48
CA ARG A 614 2.99 -38.40 58.17
C ARG A 614 2.58 -36.95 58.49
N GLU A 615 3.48 -36.16 59.09
CA GLU A 615 3.23 -34.74 59.38
C GLU A 615 2.92 -33.93 58.11
N VAL A 616 3.62 -34.18 57.01
CA VAL A 616 3.32 -33.54 55.72
C VAL A 616 1.94 -33.94 55.20
N GLU A 617 1.59 -35.22 55.27
CA GLU A 617 0.28 -35.69 54.83
C GLU A 617 -0.87 -35.06 55.64
N ASP A 618 -0.71 -34.97 56.96
CA ASP A 618 -1.72 -34.42 57.86
C ASP A 618 -1.82 -32.89 57.85
N ILE A 619 -0.73 -32.19 57.52
CA ILE A 619 -0.79 -30.75 57.19
C ILE A 619 -1.49 -30.57 55.84
N MET A 620 -1.11 -31.32 54.81
CA MET A 620 -1.64 -31.12 53.46
C MET A 620 -3.12 -31.48 53.32
N LYS A 621 -3.62 -32.52 54.02
CA LYS A 621 -5.07 -32.79 54.12
C LYS A 621 -5.88 -31.57 54.56
N LYS A 622 -5.33 -30.74 55.45
CA LYS A 622 -5.97 -29.51 55.95
C LYS A 622 -5.77 -28.34 54.99
N VAL A 623 -4.55 -28.13 54.50
CA VAL A 623 -4.19 -27.01 53.60
C VAL A 623 -4.87 -27.12 52.23
N THR A 624 -5.14 -28.33 51.74
CA THR A 624 -5.89 -28.55 50.49
C THR A 624 -7.37 -28.87 50.74
N GLU A 625 -7.85 -28.78 51.98
CA GLU A 625 -9.20 -29.13 52.44
C GLU A 625 -9.69 -30.54 52.02
N SER A 626 -8.75 -31.43 51.67
CA SER A 626 -9.02 -32.73 51.06
C SER A 626 -8.69 -33.87 52.02
N LYS A 627 -9.73 -34.48 52.57
CA LYS A 627 -9.64 -35.71 53.37
C LYS A 627 -9.06 -36.90 52.59
N THR A 628 -9.02 -36.83 51.25
CA THR A 628 -8.47 -37.88 50.37
C THR A 628 -7.02 -37.60 49.94
N PHE A 629 -6.40 -36.50 50.38
CA PHE A 629 -4.97 -36.27 50.15
C PHE A 629 -4.13 -37.40 50.79
N LYS A 630 -3.23 -37.98 49.99
CA LYS A 630 -2.27 -39.01 50.41
C LYS A 630 -0.90 -38.76 49.79
N TRP A 631 0.15 -38.86 50.60
CA TRP A 631 1.54 -38.79 50.16
C TRP A 631 1.86 -39.91 49.15
N SER A 632 1.24 -41.08 49.29
CA SER A 632 1.37 -42.22 48.36
C SER A 632 1.20 -41.84 46.88
N ASN A 633 0.33 -40.88 46.59
CA ASN A 633 0.07 -40.44 45.21
C ASN A 633 1.29 -39.72 44.62
N THR A 634 2.05 -39.01 45.47
CA THR A 634 3.32 -38.35 45.09
C THR A 634 4.45 -39.39 44.99
N SER A 635 4.62 -40.27 45.99
CA SER A 635 5.70 -41.26 45.97
C SER A 635 5.55 -42.28 44.83
N ASN A 636 4.33 -42.59 44.42
CA ASN A 636 4.07 -43.41 43.22
C ASN A 636 4.48 -42.66 41.94
N LYS A 637 4.19 -41.36 41.81
CA LYS A 637 4.66 -40.56 40.68
C LYS A 637 6.19 -40.40 40.66
N MET A 638 6.84 -40.23 41.81
CA MET A 638 8.31 -40.27 41.90
C MET A 638 8.87 -41.60 41.38
N LEU A 639 8.26 -42.73 41.76
CA LEU A 639 8.71 -44.06 41.34
C LEU A 639 8.54 -44.26 39.83
N TYR A 640 7.35 -44.03 39.29
CA TYR A 640 7.01 -44.35 37.90
C TYR A 640 7.41 -43.27 36.87
N GLN A 641 7.48 -41.99 37.26
CA GLN A 641 7.81 -40.88 36.35
C GLN A 641 9.25 -40.38 36.47
N LYS A 642 9.94 -40.65 37.59
CA LYS A 642 11.31 -40.20 37.85
C LYS A 642 12.28 -41.34 38.20
N GLY A 643 11.81 -42.57 38.41
CA GLY A 643 12.63 -43.71 38.84
C GLY A 643 13.05 -43.68 40.31
N ILE A 644 12.46 -42.80 41.13
CA ILE A 644 12.93 -42.52 42.50
C ILE A 644 12.00 -43.12 43.55
N ARG A 645 12.52 -44.04 44.36
CA ARG A 645 11.81 -44.64 45.49
C ARG A 645 11.91 -43.74 46.73
N SER A 646 10.82 -43.08 47.12
CA SER A 646 10.73 -42.31 48.38
C SER A 646 10.96 -43.18 49.61
N LYS A 647 11.51 -42.61 50.69
CA LYS A 647 11.71 -43.32 51.97
C LYS A 647 10.39 -43.64 52.70
N SER A 648 9.28 -43.03 52.28
CA SER A 648 7.93 -43.34 52.80
C SER A 648 7.51 -44.79 52.57
N PHE A 649 8.03 -45.44 51.51
CA PHE A 649 7.78 -46.86 51.21
C PHE A 649 8.38 -47.84 52.24
N ALA A 650 9.27 -47.38 53.12
CA ALA A 650 9.82 -48.18 54.22
C ALA A 650 9.17 -47.81 55.57
N ASN A 651 9.02 -46.51 55.84
CA ASN A 651 8.28 -46.01 56.99
C ASN A 651 7.84 -44.55 56.74
N TYR A 652 6.61 -44.20 57.11
CA TYR A 652 6.08 -42.83 57.08
C TYR A 652 6.70 -41.90 58.14
N ASP A 653 7.34 -42.45 59.18
CA ASP A 653 8.15 -41.69 60.17
C ASP A 653 9.54 -41.28 59.64
N ASN A 654 9.94 -41.78 58.46
CA ASN A 654 11.13 -41.28 57.79
C ASN A 654 10.95 -39.79 57.43
N LYS A 655 12.08 -39.08 57.32
CA LYS A 655 12.09 -37.63 57.11
C LYS A 655 12.10 -37.27 55.63
N ILE A 656 11.21 -36.35 55.25
CA ILE A 656 11.03 -35.88 53.87
C ILE A 656 12.13 -34.89 53.46
N THR A 657 12.62 -34.99 52.22
CA THR A 657 13.61 -34.08 51.67
C THR A 657 12.99 -32.79 51.09
N ARG A 658 13.82 -31.75 50.91
CA ARG A 658 13.40 -30.50 50.24
C ARG A 658 12.97 -30.76 48.80
N GLY A 659 13.68 -31.63 48.06
CA GLY A 659 13.33 -32.04 46.70
C GLY A 659 11.98 -32.75 46.62
N GLU A 660 11.74 -33.73 47.49
CA GLU A 660 10.43 -34.41 47.61
C GLU A 660 9.29 -33.44 47.91
N THR A 661 9.51 -32.49 48.82
CA THR A 661 8.50 -31.49 49.21
C THR A 661 8.13 -30.58 48.04
N ILE A 662 9.12 -30.12 47.26
CA ILE A 662 8.87 -29.25 46.10
C ILE A 662 8.21 -30.03 44.95
N TYR A 663 8.61 -31.28 44.69
CA TYR A 663 7.97 -32.13 43.69
C TYR A 663 6.48 -32.38 44.00
N MET A 664 6.13 -32.63 45.27
CA MET A 664 4.75 -32.72 45.73
C MET A 664 3.95 -31.44 45.42
N LEU A 665 4.48 -30.29 45.82
CA LEU A 665 3.80 -29.01 45.63
C LEU A 665 3.70 -28.63 44.14
N TYR A 666 4.70 -28.98 43.33
CA TYR A 666 4.64 -28.85 41.88
C TYR A 666 3.45 -29.64 41.32
N LEU A 667 3.37 -30.95 41.60
CA LEU A 667 2.29 -31.82 41.11
C LEU A 667 0.89 -31.36 41.54
N LEU A 668 0.75 -30.79 42.73
CA LEU A 668 -0.54 -30.28 43.24
C LEU A 668 -0.98 -28.95 42.61
N ASN A 669 -0.05 -28.16 42.08
CA ASN A 669 -0.32 -26.83 41.55
C ASN A 669 -0.09 -26.72 40.03
N GLU A 670 0.43 -27.75 39.37
CA GLU A 670 0.47 -27.86 37.89
C GLU A 670 -0.93 -27.70 37.27
N TRP A 671 -1.97 -28.18 37.96
CA TRP A 671 -3.37 -28.15 37.53
C TRP A 671 -4.12 -26.85 37.85
N LYS A 672 -3.57 -26.01 38.73
CA LYS A 672 -4.21 -24.76 39.18
C LYS A 672 -3.81 -23.53 38.36
N ASN A 673 -2.82 -23.67 37.47
CA ASN A 673 -2.15 -22.57 36.79
C ASN A 673 -2.46 -22.53 35.29
#